data_AF-A0A8T8T7A7-F1
#
_entry.id   AF-A0A8T8T7A7-F1
#
_cell.length_a   1.000
_cell.length_b   1.000
_cell.length_c   1.000
_cell.angle_alpha   90.00
_cell.angle_beta   90.00
_cell.angle_gamma   90.00
#
_symmetry.space_group_name_H-M   'P 1'
#
loop_
_entity.id
_entity.type
_entity.pdbx_description
1 polymer ?
#
loop_
_entity_poly.entity_id
_entity_poly.type
_entity_poly.pdbx_seq_one_letter_code
_entity_poly.pdbx_strand_id
1 'polypeptide(L)'
;MAHIPAPSRYRQGGGSSSSSSSQSQRETNHILQDSQPRTPISWTPSLGLAFRLILIVRLLGARFSIISDCDETYNYWEALHLLVFPPATTNGSGAGLSLLPFQTWEYAPQFAIRSYAYLLPYLGFVKVAGSIVPLNKINTFFVLRNMLAVISSLVEAKFCVAVGESIHPRVAKYLFVFLLTSAGMSSAATALLPSTFTMYTTTLALAYAFYPSRLASPNAIPAPSNLTLSQTPFLRTLIATATFALGALLGWPFAIVLSLPFVFEEILLPSGNSVPGSLSRYSSFVSARLRRFVLGALLSGITIGGLTVVIDTLAYGKLTVVPLGIVMYNVLSAQRGAGPELYGTEPASYYFANLGLAFNIALPLALLSAPLAILTAFVDPKQLGPPSRTFPLAGKEKKDTLVSSSRMTLLLVRLAPFYTWLGLLTAQSHKEERFMFPAYPLVCFNAAVAVYLGRALLVNLLATSPTSRNQQAPSSLPSKLTTFLLLTTTLLSLLRTIHLQSSFYAPTAILEHFTNREIPHLIGRAFPLSITAPVAKTRIAAGLDAFVSEEEERAARIKQGGGGVQTEGMFGKLQDRFRVTAEPARLPSLTGLVNMSVLLTEFGGGEDGKPAPLRLCYGKEWYRFPGHFFVPHGVGVDFVKSEFTGILPKHYRASGQMTESGGWEKKVVDGLDRTLGWSWGLKDVTRTVQDGFNDMNREEPDRYVDINTCDYLVDLDHPHRFASADPKRSSLEPRHAIDSDRWTRVHCIPFLDSAAPSPPKINGGGSLSKIVRKVLAVLDRTLYVPGPNITQTFEPNAFTLLSLS
;
A
#
# COMPACT_ATOMS: atom_id res chain seq x y z
N MET A 1 -9.37 -52.44 -11.63
CA MET A 1 -10.12 -51.99 -12.82
C MET A 1 -10.70 -50.61 -12.46
N ALA A 2 -10.43 -49.49 -13.13
CA ALA A 2 -9.88 -49.22 -14.45
C ALA A 2 -8.78 -48.13 -14.38
N HIS A 3 -7.82 -48.23 -15.29
CA HIS A 3 -6.61 -47.41 -15.39
C HIS A 3 -6.89 -45.95 -15.78
N ILE A 4 -6.21 -45.03 -15.09
CA ILE A 4 -6.01 -43.63 -15.49
C ILE A 4 -5.01 -43.59 -16.66
N PRO A 5 -5.32 -43.03 -17.84
CA PRO A 5 -4.31 -42.76 -18.84
C PRO A 5 -3.62 -41.42 -18.55
N ALA A 6 -2.28 -41.45 -18.58
CA ALA A 6 -1.42 -40.27 -18.54
C ALA A 6 -1.71 -39.32 -19.73
N PRO A 7 -1.48 -38.00 -19.60
CA PRO A 7 -1.71 -37.04 -20.67
C PRO A 7 -0.77 -37.31 -21.86
N SER A 8 -1.39 -37.56 -23.01
CA SER A 8 -0.73 -37.87 -24.29
C SER A 8 0.23 -36.75 -24.70
N ARG A 9 1.51 -37.09 -24.83
CA ARG A 9 2.47 -36.36 -25.67
C ARG A 9 1.93 -36.36 -27.10
N TYR A 10 1.61 -35.19 -27.64
CA TYR A 10 1.35 -35.03 -29.06
C TYR A 10 2.66 -35.26 -29.83
N ARG A 11 2.85 -36.49 -30.30
CA ARG A 11 3.92 -36.91 -31.20
C ARG A 11 3.46 -36.52 -32.61
N GLN A 12 4.08 -35.50 -33.20
CA GLN A 12 3.91 -35.24 -34.63
C GLN A 12 4.43 -36.45 -35.40
N GLY A 13 3.59 -37.00 -36.27
CA GLY A 13 3.91 -38.13 -37.13
C GLY A 13 5.11 -37.81 -38.03
N GLY A 14 6.08 -38.72 -38.05
CA GLY A 14 7.15 -38.71 -39.02
C GLY A 14 6.62 -39.16 -40.37
N GLY A 15 6.64 -38.25 -41.34
CA GLY A 15 6.70 -38.59 -42.76
C GLY A 15 8.15 -38.48 -43.20
N SER A 16 8.76 -39.60 -43.56
CA SER A 16 10.08 -39.65 -44.19
C SER A 16 10.00 -39.05 -45.59
N SER A 17 10.50 -37.83 -45.77
CA SER A 17 11.03 -37.37 -47.05
C SER A 17 12.22 -36.46 -46.81
N SER A 18 13.37 -36.90 -47.29
CA SER A 18 14.63 -36.18 -47.32
C SER A 18 14.52 -34.97 -48.23
N SER A 19 14.39 -33.77 -47.66
CA SER A 19 14.84 -32.55 -48.31
C SER A 19 15.24 -31.52 -47.26
N SER A 20 16.48 -31.06 -47.37
CA SER A 20 17.06 -29.97 -46.62
C SER A 20 16.25 -28.70 -46.85
N SER A 21 15.38 -28.35 -45.90
CA SER A 21 14.74 -27.03 -45.85
C SER A 21 15.06 -26.39 -44.49
N SER A 22 15.57 -25.16 -44.59
CA SER A 22 15.90 -24.23 -43.51
C SER A 22 14.93 -24.31 -42.32
N GLN A 23 15.44 -24.56 -41.12
CA GLN A 23 14.69 -24.43 -39.86
C GLN A 23 14.16 -22.99 -39.74
N SER A 24 12.90 -22.79 -40.15
CA SER A 24 12.14 -21.57 -39.91
C SER A 24 12.15 -21.24 -38.42
N GLN A 25 12.63 -20.04 -38.05
CA GLN A 25 12.46 -19.48 -36.71
C GLN A 25 10.98 -19.66 -36.28
N ARG A 26 10.73 -20.34 -35.16
CA ARG A 26 9.40 -20.30 -34.52
C ARG A 26 9.22 -18.91 -33.94
N GLU A 27 8.62 -17.99 -34.69
CA GLU A 27 8.15 -16.71 -34.13
C GLU A 27 7.18 -17.01 -32.99
N THR A 28 7.52 -16.57 -31.78
CA THR A 28 6.61 -16.65 -30.64
C THR A 28 5.62 -15.50 -30.69
N ASN A 29 4.43 -15.64 -30.11
CA ASN A 29 3.42 -14.56 -30.06
C ASN A 29 3.83 -13.39 -29.12
N HIS A 30 5.03 -13.43 -28.54
CA HIS A 30 5.56 -12.40 -27.65
C HIS A 30 5.91 -11.12 -28.39
N ILE A 31 5.82 -9.97 -27.71
CA ILE A 31 6.28 -8.70 -28.27
C ILE A 31 7.80 -8.69 -28.45
N LEU A 32 8.55 -9.22 -27.48
CA LEU A 32 10.01 -9.35 -27.55
C LEU A 32 10.40 -10.73 -28.06
N GLN A 33 11.36 -10.81 -28.97
CA GLN A 33 11.88 -12.08 -29.50
C GLN A 33 13.32 -12.33 -29.02
N ASP A 34 13.68 -13.58 -28.76
CA ASP A 34 15.07 -13.94 -28.47
C ASP A 34 15.88 -13.98 -29.79
N SER A 35 16.98 -13.22 -29.88
CA SER A 35 17.83 -13.14 -31.08
C SER A 35 18.61 -14.44 -31.39
N GLN A 36 18.62 -15.42 -30.47
CA GLN A 36 19.36 -16.69 -30.58
C GLN A 36 18.44 -17.90 -30.36
N PRO A 37 18.25 -18.79 -31.35
CA PRO A 37 17.24 -19.87 -31.30
C PRO A 37 17.56 -21.04 -30.36
N ARG A 38 18.73 -21.05 -29.69
CA ARG A 38 19.20 -22.17 -28.86
C ARG A 38 19.13 -21.95 -27.34
N THR A 39 18.56 -20.84 -26.85
CA THR A 39 18.42 -20.68 -25.39
C THR A 39 17.30 -21.56 -24.85
N PRO A 40 17.55 -22.42 -23.84
CA PRO A 40 16.50 -23.23 -23.23
C PRO A 40 15.40 -22.32 -22.68
N ILE A 41 14.15 -22.79 -22.78
CA ILE A 41 12.97 -22.07 -22.30
C ILE A 41 13.22 -21.67 -20.84
N SER A 42 13.26 -20.36 -20.61
CA SER A 42 13.58 -19.82 -19.30
C SER A 42 12.37 -19.99 -18.38
N TRP A 43 12.51 -20.77 -17.31
CA TRP A 43 11.47 -20.99 -16.30
C TRP A 43 10.70 -19.71 -15.89
N THR A 44 9.38 -19.66 -16.02
CA THR A 44 8.56 -18.54 -15.53
C THR A 44 7.82 -18.93 -14.26
N PRO A 45 7.63 -18.01 -13.30
CA PRO A 45 6.80 -18.30 -12.16
C PRO A 45 5.36 -18.57 -12.62
N SER A 46 4.79 -19.71 -12.23
CA SER A 46 3.37 -19.97 -12.41
C SER A 46 2.55 -19.05 -11.50
N LEU A 47 1.27 -18.85 -11.79
CA LEU A 47 0.38 -18.03 -10.94
C LEU A 47 0.45 -18.49 -9.48
N GLY A 48 0.31 -19.79 -9.23
CA GLY A 48 0.29 -20.35 -7.89
C GLY A 48 1.60 -20.13 -7.13
N LEU A 49 2.75 -20.24 -7.80
CA LEU A 49 4.03 -19.96 -7.15
C LEU A 49 4.22 -18.46 -6.90
N ALA A 50 3.95 -17.62 -7.91
CA ALA A 50 4.07 -16.17 -7.78
C ALA A 50 3.19 -15.67 -6.62
N PHE A 51 1.93 -16.10 -6.57
CA PHE A 51 0.98 -15.75 -5.53
C PHE A 51 1.50 -16.15 -4.15
N ARG A 52 1.92 -17.41 -3.94
CA ARG A 52 2.36 -17.88 -2.62
C ARG A 52 3.60 -17.14 -2.11
N LEU A 53 4.59 -16.90 -2.98
CA LEU A 53 5.82 -16.22 -2.57
C LEU A 53 5.59 -14.73 -2.29
N ILE A 54 4.81 -14.04 -3.13
CA ILE A 54 4.45 -12.64 -2.90
C ILE A 54 3.58 -12.53 -1.63
N LEU A 55 2.61 -13.43 -1.45
CA LEU A 55 1.72 -13.43 -0.29
C LEU A 55 2.48 -13.50 1.03
N ILE A 56 3.51 -14.33 1.15
CA ILE A 56 4.33 -14.38 2.36
C ILE A 56 4.91 -13.01 2.68
N VAL A 57 5.49 -12.33 1.69
CA VAL A 57 6.07 -10.99 1.89
C VAL A 57 4.99 -9.96 2.21
N ARG A 58 3.83 -10.01 1.54
CA ARG A 58 2.72 -9.07 1.80
C ARG A 58 2.06 -9.28 3.16
N LEU A 59 1.96 -10.50 3.66
CA LEU A 59 1.47 -10.78 5.02
C LEU A 59 2.46 -10.30 6.09
N LEU A 60 3.76 -10.43 5.85
CA LEU A 60 4.77 -9.78 6.71
C LEU A 60 4.62 -8.26 6.67
N GLY A 61 4.41 -7.69 5.48
CA GLY A 61 4.04 -6.29 5.30
C GLY A 61 2.81 -5.91 6.12
N ALA A 62 1.72 -6.68 6.04
CA ALA A 62 0.48 -6.41 6.77
C ALA A 62 0.66 -6.30 8.28
N ARG A 63 1.59 -7.08 8.86
CA ARG A 63 1.90 -7.05 10.29
C ARG A 63 2.86 -5.94 10.69
N PHE A 64 3.91 -5.69 9.90
CA PHE A 64 5.05 -4.87 10.33
C PHE A 64 5.16 -3.51 9.64
N SER A 65 4.49 -3.29 8.51
CA SER A 65 4.51 -1.98 7.87
C SER A 65 3.77 -0.95 8.72
N ILE A 66 4.37 0.24 8.79
CA ILE A 66 3.81 1.39 9.49
C ILE A 66 2.66 2.01 8.69
N ILE A 67 1.84 2.82 9.36
CA ILE A 67 1.00 3.79 8.68
C ILE A 67 1.86 5.04 8.47
N SER A 68 2.26 5.30 7.23
CA SER A 68 3.11 6.44 6.88
C SER A 68 2.33 7.71 6.58
N ASP A 69 1.01 7.60 6.48
CA ASP A 69 0.13 8.63 5.94
C ASP A 69 -1.06 8.87 6.87
N CYS A 70 -1.25 10.12 7.28
CA CYS A 70 -2.34 10.48 8.18
C CYS A 70 -3.72 10.38 7.53
N ASP A 71 -3.84 10.50 6.21
CA ASP A 71 -5.12 10.26 5.53
C ASP A 71 -5.51 8.80 5.60
N GLU A 72 -4.55 7.88 5.61
CA GLU A 72 -4.85 6.46 5.82
C GLU A 72 -5.61 6.28 7.15
N THR A 73 -5.09 6.87 8.23
CA THR A 73 -5.75 6.85 9.55
C THR A 73 -7.10 7.57 9.51
N TYR A 74 -7.08 8.88 9.29
CA TYR A 74 -8.23 9.72 9.60
C TYR A 74 -9.34 9.68 8.55
N ASN A 75 -9.00 9.44 7.28
CA ASN A 75 -10.01 9.34 6.22
C ASN A 75 -10.49 7.91 5.97
N TYR A 76 -9.75 6.87 6.33
CA TYR A 76 -10.16 5.51 5.98
C TYR A 76 -10.27 4.60 7.20
N TRP A 77 -9.26 4.49 8.04
CA TRP A 77 -9.36 3.66 9.25
C TRP A 77 -10.42 4.19 10.23
N GLU A 78 -10.46 5.48 10.51
CA GLU A 78 -11.44 6.07 11.45
C GLU A 78 -12.88 5.95 10.95
N ALA A 79 -13.11 6.28 9.68
CA ALA A 79 -14.43 6.12 9.05
C ALA A 79 -14.85 4.64 8.98
N LEU A 80 -13.93 3.71 8.69
CA LEU A 80 -14.23 2.28 8.72
C LEU A 80 -14.47 1.77 10.15
N HIS A 81 -13.75 2.29 11.15
CA HIS A 81 -13.98 1.98 12.56
C HIS A 81 -15.41 2.33 12.96
N LEU A 82 -15.94 3.49 12.53
CA LEU A 82 -17.33 3.88 12.75
C LEU A 82 -18.31 2.83 12.20
N LEU A 83 -18.07 2.35 10.96
CA LEU A 83 -18.96 1.39 10.29
C LEU A 83 -18.90 -0.01 10.92
N VAL A 84 -17.73 -0.43 11.38
CA VAL A 84 -17.51 -1.76 11.97
C VAL A 84 -17.96 -1.81 13.43
N PHE A 85 -17.68 -0.77 14.20
CA PHE A 85 -18.00 -0.65 15.61
C PHE A 85 -18.93 0.55 15.83
N PRO A 86 -20.18 0.47 15.36
CA PRO A 86 -21.13 1.55 15.52
C PRO A 86 -21.38 1.81 17.01
N PRO A 87 -21.61 3.08 17.41
CA PRO A 87 -21.98 3.39 18.78
C PRO A 87 -23.25 2.64 19.17
N ALA A 88 -23.27 2.05 20.37
CA ALA A 88 -24.52 1.65 21.00
C ALA A 88 -25.34 2.92 21.21
N THR A 89 -26.56 2.97 20.68
CA THR A 89 -27.51 4.06 20.90
C THR A 89 -27.92 4.08 22.38
N THR A 90 -27.06 4.59 23.25
CA THR A 90 -27.39 4.90 24.64
C THR A 90 -27.92 6.32 24.69
N ASN A 91 -29.12 6.44 25.23
CA ASN A 91 -29.92 7.67 25.30
C ASN A 91 -29.11 8.91 25.69
N GLY A 92 -28.95 9.84 24.74
CA GLY A 92 -29.04 11.30 24.95
C GLY A 92 -27.97 12.05 25.75
N SER A 93 -27.10 11.42 26.55
CA SER A 93 -26.10 12.17 27.34
C SER A 93 -24.80 12.40 26.57
N GLY A 94 -24.28 13.64 26.61
CA GLY A 94 -23.11 14.09 25.85
C GLY A 94 -21.77 13.40 26.17
N ALA A 95 -21.76 12.40 27.06
CA ALA A 95 -20.60 11.58 27.40
C ALA A 95 -20.12 10.66 26.27
N GLY A 96 -20.88 10.53 25.18
CA GLY A 96 -20.55 9.69 24.02
C GLY A 96 -19.70 10.34 22.92
N LEU A 97 -19.40 11.65 22.99
CA LEU A 97 -18.71 12.36 21.89
C LEU A 97 -17.23 11.94 21.75
N SER A 98 -16.46 11.93 22.86
CA SER A 98 -15.04 11.51 22.86
C SER A 98 -14.82 10.00 22.63
N LEU A 99 -15.89 9.21 22.62
CA LEU A 99 -15.85 7.75 22.39
C LEU A 99 -16.08 7.38 20.92
N LEU A 100 -16.57 8.31 20.10
CA LEU A 100 -16.73 8.12 18.67
C LEU A 100 -15.39 8.29 17.96
N PRO A 101 -15.16 7.63 16.82
CA PRO A 101 -13.96 7.89 16.02
C PRO A 101 -13.99 9.29 15.41
N PHE A 102 -12.87 9.69 14.85
CA PHE A 102 -12.68 10.97 14.20
C PHE A 102 -13.33 11.01 12.78
N GLN A 103 -13.85 12.18 12.45
CA GLN A 103 -14.41 12.62 11.17
C GLN A 103 -13.55 13.76 10.64
N THR A 104 -13.11 13.63 9.38
CA THR A 104 -12.49 14.73 8.65
C THR A 104 -13.56 15.61 7.99
N TRP A 105 -13.21 16.85 7.67
CA TRP A 105 -14.09 17.74 6.91
C TRP A 105 -14.53 17.12 5.56
N GLU A 106 -13.71 16.25 5.00
CA GLU A 106 -13.98 15.61 3.71
C GLU A 106 -15.17 14.63 3.74
N TYR A 107 -15.46 14.05 4.92
CA TYR A 107 -16.67 13.26 5.20
C TYR A 107 -17.82 14.09 5.79
N ALA A 108 -17.63 15.39 6.03
CA ALA A 108 -18.71 16.21 6.52
C ALA A 108 -19.76 16.40 5.40
N PRO A 109 -21.07 16.22 5.65
CA PRO A 109 -22.09 16.22 4.60
C PRO A 109 -22.11 17.49 3.75
N GLN A 110 -21.71 18.63 4.30
CA GLN A 110 -21.61 19.88 3.56
C GLN A 110 -20.59 19.79 2.39
N PHE A 111 -19.47 19.09 2.55
CA PHE A 111 -18.42 18.96 1.54
C PHE A 111 -18.53 17.65 0.74
N ALA A 112 -18.70 16.52 1.43
CA ALA A 112 -18.96 15.20 0.84
C ALA A 112 -17.99 14.80 -0.30
N ILE A 113 -16.68 14.94 -0.08
CA ILE A 113 -15.64 14.62 -1.08
C ILE A 113 -14.92 13.28 -0.82
N ARG A 114 -15.38 12.51 0.18
CA ARG A 114 -14.96 11.11 0.41
C ARG A 114 -16.13 10.16 0.22
N SER A 115 -15.86 8.98 -0.35
CA SER A 115 -16.92 8.03 -0.68
C SER A 115 -17.06 7.00 0.43
N TYR A 116 -18.28 6.84 0.95
CA TYR A 116 -18.59 5.72 1.84
C TYR A 116 -18.69 4.40 1.06
N ALA A 117 -19.02 4.46 -0.23
CA ALA A 117 -19.02 3.29 -1.11
C ALA A 117 -17.64 2.61 -1.19
N TYR A 118 -16.55 3.39 -1.08
CA TYR A 118 -15.19 2.87 -1.01
C TYR A 118 -14.96 1.95 0.21
N LEU A 119 -15.62 2.24 1.35
CA LEU A 119 -15.42 1.50 2.60
C LEU A 119 -16.23 0.19 2.67
N LEU A 120 -17.30 0.06 1.89
CA LEU A 120 -18.24 -1.06 1.99
C LEU A 120 -17.65 -2.45 1.68
N PRO A 121 -16.76 -2.63 0.69
CA PRO A 121 -16.12 -3.93 0.48
C PRO A 121 -15.35 -4.42 1.70
N TYR A 122 -14.71 -3.50 2.44
CA TYR A 122 -13.96 -3.81 3.66
C TYR A 122 -14.89 -4.15 4.81
N LEU A 123 -15.98 -3.39 4.98
CA LEU A 123 -17.02 -3.70 5.97
C LEU A 123 -17.63 -5.08 5.73
N GLY A 124 -17.99 -5.39 4.48
CA GLY A 124 -18.54 -6.69 4.10
C GLY A 124 -17.58 -7.84 4.44
N PHE A 125 -16.30 -7.68 4.15
CA PHE A 125 -15.28 -8.66 4.50
C PHE A 125 -15.17 -8.87 6.01
N VAL A 126 -15.14 -7.80 6.81
CA VAL A 126 -15.05 -7.89 8.27
C VAL A 126 -16.27 -8.58 8.86
N LYS A 127 -17.48 -8.28 8.37
CA LYS A 127 -18.72 -8.94 8.84
C LYS A 127 -18.67 -10.45 8.58
N VAL A 128 -18.19 -10.87 7.40
CA VAL A 128 -18.00 -12.29 7.09
C VAL A 128 -16.93 -12.90 7.98
N ALA A 129 -15.77 -12.26 8.15
CA ALA A 129 -14.69 -12.78 8.99
C ALA A 129 -15.12 -12.91 10.47
N GLY A 130 -15.83 -11.91 10.99
CA GLY A 130 -16.38 -11.86 12.35
C GLY A 130 -17.45 -12.92 12.63
N SER A 131 -18.15 -13.39 11.58
CA SER A 131 -19.09 -14.53 11.70
C SER A 131 -18.38 -15.88 11.86
N ILE A 132 -17.10 -15.96 11.49
CA ILE A 132 -16.30 -17.20 11.56
C ILE A 132 -15.46 -17.21 12.84
N VAL A 133 -14.86 -16.07 13.19
CA VAL A 133 -13.97 -15.93 14.35
C VAL A 133 -14.32 -14.65 15.12
N PRO A 134 -14.38 -14.66 16.46
CA PRO A 134 -14.55 -13.44 17.25
C PRO A 134 -13.40 -12.47 17.00
N LEU A 135 -13.72 -11.26 16.52
CA LEU A 135 -12.72 -10.23 16.24
C LEU A 135 -12.81 -9.11 17.28
N ASN A 136 -11.69 -8.80 17.91
CA ASN A 136 -11.52 -7.54 18.64
C ASN A 136 -11.04 -6.43 17.68
N LYS A 137 -10.93 -5.19 18.16
CA LYS A 137 -10.51 -4.04 17.34
C LYS A 137 -9.16 -4.25 16.65
N ILE A 138 -8.11 -4.59 17.41
CA ILE A 138 -6.74 -4.79 16.86
C ILE A 138 -6.71 -5.94 15.84
N ASN A 139 -7.37 -7.06 16.15
CA ASN A 139 -7.45 -8.22 15.24
C ASN A 139 -8.19 -7.84 13.96
N THR A 140 -9.24 -7.03 14.04
CA THR A 140 -9.97 -6.53 12.88
C THR A 140 -9.07 -5.73 11.94
N PHE A 141 -8.26 -4.83 12.49
CA PHE A 141 -7.28 -4.06 11.74
C PHE A 141 -6.30 -4.97 10.96
N PHE A 142 -5.72 -5.98 11.62
CA PHE A 142 -4.80 -6.90 10.95
C PHE A 142 -5.49 -7.86 9.97
N VAL A 143 -6.73 -8.28 10.23
CA VAL A 143 -7.54 -9.07 9.28
C VAL A 143 -7.79 -8.29 8.00
N LEU A 144 -8.08 -6.99 8.10
CA LEU A 144 -8.22 -6.10 6.94
C LEU A 144 -6.90 -5.89 6.19
N ARG A 145 -5.77 -5.69 6.89
CA ARG A 145 -4.46 -5.62 6.22
C ARG A 145 -4.08 -6.93 5.53
N ASN A 146 -4.44 -8.07 6.11
CA ASN A 146 -4.26 -9.38 5.48
C ASN A 146 -5.13 -9.55 4.23
N MET A 147 -6.37 -9.03 4.23
CA MET A 147 -7.20 -8.97 3.01
C MET A 147 -6.51 -8.17 1.90
N LEU A 148 -5.98 -6.97 2.23
CA LEU A 148 -5.24 -6.14 1.28
C LEU A 148 -4.01 -6.89 0.73
N ALA A 149 -3.24 -7.56 1.60
CA ALA A 149 -2.09 -8.37 1.21
C ALA A 149 -2.47 -9.49 0.23
N VAL A 150 -3.58 -10.20 0.46
CA VAL A 150 -4.09 -11.25 -0.44
C VAL A 150 -4.48 -10.67 -1.79
N ILE A 151 -5.22 -9.57 -1.81
CA ILE A 151 -5.65 -8.90 -3.05
C ILE A 151 -4.44 -8.43 -3.85
N SER A 152 -3.49 -7.73 -3.21
CA SER A 152 -2.25 -7.28 -3.86
C SER A 152 -1.51 -8.47 -4.49
N SER A 153 -1.31 -9.54 -3.71
CA SER A 153 -0.56 -10.71 -4.16
C SER A 153 -1.21 -11.43 -5.36
N LEU A 154 -2.54 -11.52 -5.39
CA LEU A 154 -3.28 -12.10 -6.51
C LEU A 154 -3.12 -11.26 -7.78
N VAL A 155 -3.25 -9.94 -7.65
CA VAL A 155 -3.13 -9.01 -8.76
C VAL A 155 -1.70 -8.97 -9.31
N GLU A 156 -0.70 -8.88 -8.44
CA GLU A 156 0.72 -8.90 -8.79
C GLU A 156 1.12 -10.21 -9.49
N ALA A 157 0.68 -11.36 -8.95
CA ALA A 157 0.94 -12.67 -9.55
C ALA A 157 0.32 -12.79 -10.96
N LYS A 158 -0.92 -12.33 -11.11
CA LYS A 158 -1.60 -12.31 -12.41
C LYS A 158 -0.91 -11.40 -13.41
N PHE A 159 -0.44 -10.23 -12.98
CA PHE A 159 0.32 -9.32 -13.82
C PHE A 159 1.65 -9.94 -14.28
N CYS A 160 2.37 -10.65 -13.40
CA CYS A 160 3.57 -11.40 -13.77
C CYS A 160 3.30 -12.44 -14.87
N VAL A 161 2.21 -13.21 -14.73
CA VAL A 161 1.80 -14.20 -15.74
C VAL A 161 1.46 -13.52 -17.07
N ALA A 162 0.66 -12.45 -17.03
CA ALA A 162 0.30 -11.68 -18.21
C ALA A 162 1.53 -11.14 -18.97
N VAL A 163 2.53 -10.63 -18.25
CA VAL A 163 3.80 -10.18 -18.83
C VAL A 163 4.59 -11.35 -19.43
N GLY A 164 4.57 -12.52 -18.78
CA GLY A 164 5.26 -13.70 -19.28
C GLY A 164 4.68 -14.21 -20.61
N GLU A 165 3.36 -14.14 -20.75
CA GLU A 165 2.63 -14.63 -21.92
C GLU A 165 2.53 -13.63 -23.07
N SER A 166 2.52 -12.32 -22.78
CA SER A 166 2.35 -11.27 -23.80
C SER A 166 3.65 -10.56 -24.17
N ILE A 167 4.54 -10.33 -23.20
CA ILE A 167 5.77 -9.55 -23.41
C ILE A 167 6.96 -10.46 -23.62
N HIS A 168 7.36 -11.21 -22.58
CA HIS A 168 8.42 -12.23 -22.63
C HIS A 168 8.56 -12.98 -21.29
N PRO A 169 8.80 -14.30 -21.28
CA PRO A 169 9.07 -15.11 -20.09
C PRO A 169 10.18 -14.55 -19.17
N ARG A 170 11.29 -14.10 -19.77
CA ARG A 170 12.43 -13.54 -19.03
C ARG A 170 12.09 -12.20 -18.35
N VAL A 171 11.28 -11.35 -18.98
CA VAL A 171 10.83 -10.07 -18.37
C VAL A 171 9.95 -10.36 -17.15
N ALA A 172 9.06 -11.35 -17.24
CA ALA A 172 8.23 -11.75 -16.10
C ALA A 172 9.03 -12.19 -14.87
N LYS A 173 10.18 -12.85 -15.05
CA LYS A 173 11.06 -13.20 -13.92
C LYS A 173 11.64 -11.96 -13.24
N TYR A 174 12.12 -11.00 -14.03
CA TYR A 174 12.72 -9.77 -13.50
C TYR A 174 11.65 -8.93 -12.80
N LEU A 175 10.46 -8.82 -13.41
CA LEU A 175 9.29 -8.19 -12.81
C LEU A 175 8.94 -8.85 -11.47
N PHE A 176 8.88 -10.18 -11.44
CA PHE A 176 8.58 -10.94 -10.22
C PHE A 176 9.56 -10.61 -9.09
N VAL A 177 10.87 -10.54 -9.38
CA VAL A 177 11.88 -10.15 -8.38
C VAL A 177 11.67 -8.72 -7.89
N PHE A 178 11.42 -7.77 -8.78
CA PHE A 178 11.21 -6.36 -8.40
C PHE A 178 9.92 -6.17 -7.59
N LEU A 179 8.82 -6.80 -7.97
CA LEU A 179 7.58 -6.77 -7.21
C LEU A 179 7.79 -7.38 -5.82
N LEU A 180 8.36 -8.59 -5.76
CA LEU A 180 8.56 -9.33 -4.50
C LEU A 180 9.39 -8.55 -3.47
N THR A 181 10.40 -7.78 -3.91
CA THR A 181 11.45 -7.26 -3.01
C THR A 181 11.43 -5.75 -2.81
N SER A 182 10.77 -4.97 -3.67
CA SER A 182 10.80 -3.50 -3.61
C SER A 182 10.24 -2.94 -2.30
N ALA A 183 10.91 -1.91 -1.77
CA ALA A 183 10.47 -1.23 -0.55
C ALA A 183 9.17 -0.46 -0.77
N GLY A 184 9.02 0.19 -1.94
CA GLY A 184 7.79 0.89 -2.32
C GLY A 184 6.57 -0.02 -2.32
N MET A 185 6.66 -1.21 -2.95
CA MET A 185 5.55 -2.17 -2.93
C MET A 185 5.26 -2.71 -1.53
N SER A 186 6.30 -2.91 -0.71
CA SER A 186 6.13 -3.43 0.66
C SER A 186 5.34 -2.48 1.56
N SER A 187 5.52 -1.16 1.38
CA SER A 187 4.71 -0.15 2.08
C SER A 187 3.32 0.03 1.48
N ALA A 188 3.22 0.12 0.15
CA ALA A 188 1.95 0.44 -0.53
C ALA A 188 0.92 -0.71 -0.51
N ALA A 189 1.37 -1.96 -0.58
CA ALA A 189 0.51 -3.13 -0.77
C ALA A 189 -0.41 -3.51 0.41
N THR A 190 -0.31 -2.83 1.55
CA THR A 190 -1.21 -3.07 2.70
C THR A 190 -1.79 -1.80 3.30
N ALA A 191 -1.59 -0.65 2.63
CA ALA A 191 -2.17 0.63 3.02
C ALA A 191 -3.65 0.71 2.61
N LEU A 192 -4.52 1.15 3.52
CA LEU A 192 -5.94 1.40 3.23
C LEU A 192 -6.13 2.78 2.58
N LEU A 193 -5.66 2.91 1.34
CA LEU A 193 -5.70 4.16 0.58
C LEU A 193 -6.35 3.97 -0.79
N PRO A 194 -7.06 4.98 -1.32
CA PRO A 194 -7.55 4.98 -2.69
C PRO A 194 -6.44 4.82 -3.73
N SER A 195 -5.24 5.33 -3.45
CA SER A 195 -4.07 5.18 -4.31
C SER A 195 -3.59 3.72 -4.38
N THR A 196 -3.60 3.00 -3.25
CA THR A 196 -3.35 1.54 -3.20
C THR A 196 -4.44 0.75 -3.92
N PHE A 197 -5.71 1.10 -3.71
CA PHE A 197 -6.81 0.46 -4.45
C PHE A 197 -6.71 0.69 -5.96
N THR A 198 -6.32 1.91 -6.36
CA THR A 198 -6.04 2.29 -7.74
C THR A 198 -4.84 1.53 -8.31
N MET A 199 -3.80 1.29 -7.49
CA MET A 199 -2.66 0.45 -7.85
C MET A 199 -3.11 -0.98 -8.18
N TYR A 200 -3.96 -1.59 -7.35
CA TYR A 200 -4.50 -2.93 -7.62
C TYR A 200 -5.31 -2.97 -8.91
N THR A 201 -6.27 -2.05 -9.04
CA THR A 201 -7.16 -2.01 -10.19
C THR A 201 -6.41 -1.70 -11.48
N THR A 202 -5.48 -0.74 -11.49
CA THR A 202 -4.62 -0.45 -12.64
C THR A 202 -3.78 -1.66 -13.03
N THR A 203 -3.14 -2.32 -12.06
CA THR A 203 -2.29 -3.49 -12.33
C THR A 203 -3.11 -4.65 -12.90
N LEU A 204 -4.30 -4.88 -12.35
CA LEU A 204 -5.22 -5.89 -12.86
C LEU A 204 -5.75 -5.53 -14.26
N ALA A 205 -6.10 -4.26 -14.51
CA ALA A 205 -6.55 -3.79 -15.81
C ALA A 205 -5.46 -3.98 -16.87
N LEU A 206 -4.21 -3.66 -16.54
CA LEU A 206 -3.06 -3.84 -17.41
C LEU A 206 -2.74 -5.32 -17.66
N ALA A 207 -2.93 -6.21 -16.68
CA ALA A 207 -2.80 -7.64 -16.88
C ALA A 207 -3.74 -8.16 -17.99
N TYR A 208 -4.92 -7.56 -18.15
CA TYR A 208 -5.82 -7.87 -19.27
C TYR A 208 -5.50 -7.06 -20.54
N ALA A 209 -5.16 -5.79 -20.40
CA ALA A 209 -4.83 -4.91 -21.53
C ALA A 209 -3.58 -5.38 -22.29
N PHE A 210 -2.64 -6.04 -21.61
CA PHE A 210 -1.37 -6.46 -22.22
C PHE A 210 -1.54 -7.52 -23.30
N TYR A 211 -2.53 -8.41 -23.16
CA TYR A 211 -2.92 -9.34 -24.21
C TYR A 211 -3.46 -8.57 -25.41
N PRO A 212 -3.07 -8.90 -26.65
CA PRO A 212 -3.74 -8.37 -27.84
C PRO A 212 -5.20 -8.81 -27.88
N SER A 213 -6.06 -7.96 -28.41
CA SER A 213 -7.51 -8.18 -28.52
C SER A 213 -7.99 -9.47 -29.22
N ARG A 214 -7.10 -10.24 -29.85
CA ARG A 214 -7.39 -11.54 -30.50
C ARG A 214 -6.56 -12.71 -29.98
N LEU A 215 -5.60 -12.49 -29.08
CA LEU A 215 -4.73 -13.57 -28.64
C LEU A 215 -5.40 -14.39 -27.52
N ALA A 216 -5.81 -15.62 -27.84
CA ALA A 216 -6.19 -16.58 -26.82
C ALA A 216 -4.92 -17.07 -26.09
N SER A 217 -4.87 -16.94 -24.77
CA SER A 217 -3.82 -17.60 -23.98
C SER A 217 -4.17 -19.09 -23.86
N PRO A 218 -3.30 -20.02 -24.30
CA PRO A 218 -3.51 -21.46 -24.12
C PRO A 218 -3.47 -21.92 -22.65
N ASN A 219 -3.03 -21.05 -21.73
CA ASN A 219 -2.96 -21.31 -20.28
C ASN A 219 -3.80 -20.32 -19.46
N ALA A 220 -4.86 -19.74 -20.05
CA ALA A 220 -5.71 -18.79 -19.36
C ALA A 220 -6.29 -19.40 -18.07
N ILE A 221 -6.04 -18.75 -16.94
CA ILE A 221 -6.59 -19.14 -15.64
C ILE A 221 -8.12 -19.04 -15.74
N PRO A 222 -8.87 -20.13 -15.49
CA PRO A 222 -10.32 -20.09 -15.48
C PRO A 222 -10.80 -19.00 -14.51
N ALA A 223 -11.74 -18.17 -14.94
CA ALA A 223 -12.49 -17.36 -14.00
C ALA A 223 -13.25 -18.29 -13.02
N PRO A 224 -13.72 -17.81 -11.85
CA PRO A 224 -14.49 -18.64 -10.90
C PRO A 224 -15.73 -19.29 -11.53
N SER A 225 -16.23 -18.70 -12.62
CA SER A 225 -17.13 -19.33 -13.58
C SER A 225 -16.31 -19.92 -14.75
N ASN A 226 -16.61 -21.14 -15.20
CA ASN A 226 -16.00 -21.87 -16.34
C ASN A 226 -15.96 -21.13 -17.71
N LEU A 227 -16.15 -19.82 -17.76
CA LEU A 227 -15.87 -18.97 -18.92
C LEU A 227 -14.36 -18.80 -19.11
N THR A 228 -13.86 -19.27 -20.25
CA THR A 228 -12.54 -18.94 -20.83
C THR A 228 -12.53 -17.48 -21.32
N LEU A 229 -12.53 -16.58 -20.33
CA LEU A 229 -12.73 -15.13 -20.41
C LEU A 229 -11.91 -14.39 -21.50
N SER A 230 -10.73 -14.92 -21.84
CA SER A 230 -9.77 -14.37 -22.81
C SER A 230 -10.09 -14.69 -24.27
N GLN A 231 -11.07 -15.54 -24.54
CA GLN A 231 -11.42 -15.95 -25.91
C GLN A 231 -12.35 -14.97 -26.63
N THR A 232 -12.97 -14.02 -25.92
CA THR A 232 -13.88 -13.03 -26.53
C THR A 232 -13.29 -11.62 -26.47
N PRO A 233 -13.10 -10.94 -27.62
CA PRO A 233 -12.53 -9.59 -27.65
C PRO A 233 -13.31 -8.56 -26.83
N PHE A 234 -14.64 -8.69 -26.75
CA PHE A 234 -15.48 -7.79 -25.95
C PHE A 234 -15.23 -7.93 -24.45
N LEU A 235 -15.08 -9.15 -23.95
CA LEU A 235 -14.95 -9.38 -22.52
C LEU A 235 -13.59 -8.93 -21.98
N ARG A 236 -12.51 -9.13 -22.75
CA ARG A 236 -11.21 -8.51 -22.45
C ARG A 236 -11.35 -7.00 -22.31
N THR A 237 -11.93 -6.34 -23.31
CA THR A 237 -12.12 -4.88 -23.33
C THR A 237 -12.98 -4.42 -22.16
N LEU A 238 -14.10 -5.12 -21.91
CA LEU A 238 -15.00 -4.82 -20.81
C LEU A 238 -14.29 -4.94 -19.46
N ILE A 239 -13.53 -6.01 -19.20
CA ILE A 239 -12.87 -6.18 -17.91
C ILE A 239 -11.75 -5.18 -17.71
N ALA A 240 -10.92 -4.93 -18.73
CA ALA A 240 -9.87 -3.91 -18.65
C ALA A 240 -10.50 -2.53 -18.37
N THR A 241 -11.55 -2.17 -19.10
CA THR A 241 -12.27 -0.90 -18.95
C THR A 241 -12.95 -0.79 -17.58
N ALA A 242 -13.68 -1.83 -17.16
CA ALA A 242 -14.37 -1.88 -15.88
C ALA A 242 -13.39 -1.80 -14.71
N THR A 243 -12.22 -2.42 -14.83
CA THR A 243 -11.20 -2.37 -13.77
C THR A 243 -10.55 -0.99 -13.68
N PHE A 244 -10.22 -0.34 -14.81
CA PHE A 244 -9.79 1.06 -14.80
C PHE A 244 -10.86 1.99 -14.23
N ALA A 245 -12.12 1.81 -14.64
CA ALA A 245 -13.25 2.57 -14.13
C ALA A 245 -13.47 2.35 -12.63
N LEU A 246 -13.29 1.12 -12.13
CA LEU A 246 -13.37 0.80 -10.71
C LEU A 246 -12.35 1.60 -9.90
N GLY A 247 -11.09 1.63 -10.36
CA GLY A 247 -10.04 2.43 -9.74
C GLY A 247 -10.32 3.93 -9.75
N ALA A 248 -10.82 4.45 -10.87
CA ALA A 248 -11.11 5.89 -11.01
C ALA A 248 -12.35 6.34 -10.24
N LEU A 249 -13.42 5.54 -10.23
CA LEU A 249 -14.72 5.92 -9.67
C LEU A 249 -14.84 5.64 -8.17
N LEU A 250 -14.20 4.59 -7.65
CA LEU A 250 -14.20 4.31 -6.20
C LEU A 250 -12.89 4.72 -5.52
N GLY A 251 -11.77 4.70 -6.26
CA GLY A 251 -10.46 5.07 -5.73
C GLY A 251 -10.16 6.54 -6.00
N TRP A 252 -9.47 6.82 -7.09
CA TRP A 252 -8.95 8.14 -7.39
C TRP A 252 -9.20 8.56 -8.85
N PRO A 253 -10.07 9.55 -9.11
CA PRO A 253 -10.55 9.84 -10.47
C PRO A 253 -9.45 10.21 -11.47
N PHE A 254 -8.39 10.89 -11.01
CA PHE A 254 -7.29 11.31 -11.90
C PHE A 254 -6.49 10.14 -12.47
N ALA A 255 -6.51 8.98 -11.82
CA ALA A 255 -5.80 7.80 -12.29
C ALA A 255 -6.39 7.20 -13.57
N ILE A 256 -7.56 7.65 -14.03
CA ILE A 256 -8.11 7.27 -15.33
C ILE A 256 -7.14 7.57 -16.48
N VAL A 257 -6.24 8.54 -16.31
CA VAL A 257 -5.16 8.86 -17.28
C VAL A 257 -4.25 7.66 -17.57
N LEU A 258 -4.06 6.74 -16.61
CA LEU A 258 -3.29 5.51 -16.81
C LEU A 258 -3.90 4.57 -17.85
N SER A 259 -5.20 4.74 -18.16
CA SER A 259 -5.88 3.97 -19.20
C SER A 259 -5.62 4.49 -20.61
N LEU A 260 -5.10 5.71 -20.80
CA LEU A 260 -4.95 6.34 -22.12
C LEU A 260 -4.15 5.48 -23.12
N PRO A 261 -3.00 4.87 -22.76
CA PRO A 261 -2.28 4.01 -23.71
C PRO A 261 -3.07 2.76 -24.10
N PHE A 262 -3.88 2.21 -23.19
CA PHE A 262 -4.79 1.10 -23.49
C PHE A 262 -5.90 1.55 -24.45
N VAL A 263 -6.55 2.69 -24.19
CA VAL A 263 -7.61 3.24 -25.06
C VAL A 263 -7.07 3.53 -26.46
N PHE A 264 -5.87 4.11 -26.54
CA PHE A 264 -5.17 4.37 -27.81
C PHE A 264 -4.97 3.08 -28.61
N GLU A 265 -4.43 2.02 -27.98
CA GLU A 265 -4.27 0.73 -28.64
C GLU A 265 -5.61 0.12 -29.04
N GLU A 266 -6.58 0.13 -28.13
CA GLU A 266 -7.86 -0.54 -28.26
C GLU A 266 -8.67 0.01 -29.43
N ILE A 267 -8.54 1.31 -29.73
CA ILE A 267 -9.28 2.00 -30.80
C ILE A 267 -8.45 2.07 -32.10
N LEU A 268 -7.17 2.47 -32.02
CA LEU A 268 -6.40 2.91 -33.18
C LEU A 268 -5.39 1.89 -33.69
N LEU A 269 -4.85 1.03 -32.81
CA LEU A 269 -3.80 0.08 -33.20
C LEU A 269 -4.40 -1.26 -33.63
N PRO A 270 -4.07 -1.80 -34.82
CA PRO A 270 -4.43 -3.16 -35.22
C PRO A 270 -3.61 -4.22 -34.45
N SER A 271 -3.67 -4.21 -33.11
CA SER A 271 -2.97 -5.18 -32.25
C SER A 271 -3.60 -6.57 -32.37
N GLY A 272 -2.78 -7.56 -32.75
CA GLY A 272 -3.24 -8.93 -33.01
C GLY A 272 -4.07 -9.08 -34.30
N ASN A 273 -4.17 -8.03 -35.11
CA ASN A 273 -4.91 -8.02 -36.37
C ASN A 273 -4.01 -7.58 -37.52
N SER A 274 -4.40 -7.94 -38.74
CA SER A 274 -3.90 -7.29 -39.96
C SER A 274 -5.11 -6.71 -40.66
N VAL A 275 -5.08 -5.41 -40.93
CA VAL A 275 -6.20 -4.66 -41.52
C VAL A 275 -5.79 -4.20 -42.92
N PRO A 276 -6.64 -4.36 -43.93
CA PRO A 276 -6.38 -3.82 -45.27
C PRO A 276 -6.17 -2.30 -45.22
N GLY A 277 -5.12 -1.80 -45.89
CA GLY A 277 -4.69 -0.40 -45.86
C GLY A 277 -5.61 0.58 -46.59
N SER A 278 -6.71 0.11 -47.19
CA SER A 278 -7.74 0.99 -47.74
C SER A 278 -8.38 1.82 -46.62
N LEU A 279 -8.46 3.15 -46.82
CA LEU A 279 -9.02 4.10 -45.86
C LEU A 279 -10.42 3.69 -45.36
N SER A 280 -11.28 3.22 -46.26
CA SER A 280 -12.63 2.76 -45.93
C SER A 280 -12.62 1.54 -44.99
N ARG A 281 -11.74 0.56 -45.25
CA ARG A 281 -11.63 -0.65 -44.41
C ARG A 281 -10.99 -0.36 -43.05
N TYR A 282 -10.02 0.55 -43.01
CA TYR A 282 -9.44 1.01 -41.75
C TYR A 282 -10.46 1.80 -40.91
N SER A 283 -11.24 2.70 -41.52
CA SER A 283 -12.33 3.41 -40.86
C SER A 283 -13.38 2.47 -40.27
N SER A 284 -13.80 1.44 -41.02
CA SER A 284 -14.72 0.41 -40.50
C SER A 284 -14.12 -0.36 -39.32
N PHE A 285 -12.83 -0.68 -39.36
CA PHE A 285 -12.12 -1.29 -38.23
C PHE A 285 -12.16 -0.40 -36.97
N VAL A 286 -11.81 0.88 -37.10
CA VAL A 286 -11.81 1.84 -35.99
C VAL A 286 -13.23 2.01 -35.43
N SER A 287 -14.24 2.15 -36.29
CA SER A 287 -15.64 2.31 -35.85
C SER A 287 -16.15 1.11 -35.04
N ALA A 288 -15.83 -0.13 -35.45
CA ALA A 288 -16.21 -1.33 -34.73
C ALA A 288 -15.52 -1.43 -33.36
N ARG A 289 -14.25 -1.04 -33.29
CA ARG A 289 -13.44 -0.99 -32.06
C ARG A 289 -13.96 0.07 -31.09
N LEU A 290 -14.24 1.28 -31.61
CA LEU A 290 -14.81 2.37 -30.85
C LEU A 290 -16.18 1.99 -30.27
N ARG A 291 -17.08 1.41 -31.07
CA ARG A 291 -18.39 0.95 -30.58
C ARG A 291 -18.24 -0.05 -29.43
N ARG A 292 -17.31 -0.99 -29.55
CA ARG A 292 -17.01 -1.98 -28.51
C ARG A 292 -16.52 -1.34 -27.22
N PHE A 293 -15.58 -0.41 -27.34
CA PHE A 293 -15.03 0.33 -26.20
C PHE A 293 -16.10 1.19 -25.52
N VAL A 294 -16.86 1.97 -26.28
CA VAL A 294 -17.94 2.83 -25.76
C VAL A 294 -18.99 2.01 -25.02
N LEU A 295 -19.40 0.86 -25.56
CA LEU A 295 -20.33 -0.02 -24.86
C LEU A 295 -19.76 -0.52 -23.53
N GLY A 296 -18.48 -0.92 -23.50
CA GLY A 296 -17.80 -1.34 -22.29
C GLY A 296 -17.68 -0.22 -21.25
N ALA A 297 -17.35 1.00 -21.70
CA ALA A 297 -17.25 2.19 -20.85
C ALA A 297 -18.59 2.60 -20.26
N LEU A 298 -19.67 2.62 -21.06
CA LEU A 298 -21.02 2.93 -20.59
C LEU A 298 -21.51 1.90 -19.58
N LEU A 299 -21.33 0.61 -19.87
CA LEU A 299 -21.72 -0.46 -18.94
C LEU A 299 -20.96 -0.34 -17.61
N SER A 300 -19.66 -0.06 -17.66
CA SER A 300 -18.83 0.14 -16.47
C SER A 300 -19.25 1.39 -15.69
N GLY A 301 -19.50 2.51 -16.38
CA GLY A 301 -19.90 3.77 -15.74
C GLY A 301 -21.28 3.70 -15.08
N ILE A 302 -22.25 3.06 -15.73
CA ILE A 302 -23.60 2.88 -15.18
C ILE A 302 -23.57 1.93 -13.98
N THR A 303 -22.88 0.79 -14.10
CA THR A 303 -22.86 -0.22 -13.03
C THR A 303 -22.04 0.24 -11.83
N ILE A 304 -20.79 0.66 -12.04
CA ILE A 304 -19.89 1.05 -10.96
C ILE A 304 -20.25 2.45 -10.46
N GLY A 305 -20.27 3.42 -11.37
CA GLY A 305 -20.56 4.82 -11.02
C GLY A 305 -21.98 5.01 -10.48
N GLY A 306 -22.97 4.37 -11.10
CA GLY A 306 -24.36 4.41 -10.60
C GLY A 306 -24.48 3.84 -9.19
N LEU A 307 -23.85 2.69 -8.92
CA LEU A 307 -23.85 2.09 -7.58
C LEU A 307 -23.16 2.98 -6.54
N THR A 308 -21.99 3.55 -6.88
CA THR A 308 -21.27 4.50 -6.03
C THR A 308 -22.14 5.71 -5.68
N VAL A 309 -22.78 6.33 -6.68
CA VAL A 309 -23.66 7.49 -6.47
C VAL A 309 -24.85 7.14 -5.59
N VAL A 310 -25.47 5.97 -5.78
CA VAL A 310 -26.58 5.53 -4.92
C VAL A 310 -26.13 5.38 -3.47
N ILE A 311 -25.02 4.67 -3.22
CA ILE A 311 -24.52 4.45 -1.86
C ILE A 311 -24.15 5.77 -1.18
N ASP A 312 -23.38 6.63 -1.86
CA ASP A 312 -22.95 7.89 -1.28
C ASP A 312 -24.12 8.85 -1.05
N THR A 313 -25.12 8.84 -1.94
CA THR A 313 -26.36 9.60 -1.75
C THR A 313 -27.13 9.13 -0.51
N LEU A 314 -27.19 7.81 -0.28
CA LEU A 314 -27.80 7.24 0.93
C LEU A 314 -27.02 7.59 2.19
N ALA A 315 -25.69 7.57 2.15
CA ALA A 315 -24.85 7.89 3.30
C ALA A 315 -24.93 9.37 3.68
N TYR A 316 -24.83 10.27 2.69
CA TYR A 316 -24.86 11.72 2.91
C TYR A 316 -26.27 12.32 3.05
N GLY A 317 -27.32 11.61 2.62
CA GLY A 317 -28.69 12.13 2.62
C GLY A 317 -28.95 13.23 1.59
N LYS A 318 -28.11 13.34 0.56
CA LYS A 318 -28.25 14.26 -0.57
C LYS A 318 -27.60 13.66 -1.81
N LEU A 319 -28.11 13.99 -3.01
CA LEU A 319 -27.52 13.52 -4.27
C LEU A 319 -26.04 13.92 -4.34
N THR A 320 -25.16 12.92 -4.30
CA THR A 320 -23.72 13.15 -4.23
C THR A 320 -22.99 12.30 -5.26
N VAL A 321 -22.19 12.97 -6.10
CA VAL A 321 -21.28 12.32 -7.05
C VAL A 321 -19.86 12.60 -6.58
N VAL A 322 -19.37 11.79 -5.64
CA VAL A 322 -18.08 12.03 -4.96
C VAL A 322 -16.90 12.20 -5.92
N PRO A 323 -16.70 11.35 -6.96
CA PRO A 323 -15.58 11.53 -7.88
C PRO A 323 -15.62 12.87 -8.62
N LEU A 324 -16.81 13.38 -8.92
CA LEU A 324 -16.98 14.71 -9.51
C LEU A 324 -16.64 15.79 -8.49
N GLY A 325 -17.08 15.66 -7.23
CA GLY A 325 -16.73 16.55 -6.13
C GLY A 325 -15.22 16.68 -5.93
N ILE A 326 -14.48 15.57 -5.97
CA ILE A 326 -13.01 15.55 -5.90
C ILE A 326 -12.40 16.36 -7.04
N VAL A 327 -12.86 16.16 -8.28
CA VAL A 327 -12.36 16.88 -9.46
C VAL A 327 -12.68 18.38 -9.37
N MET A 328 -13.91 18.73 -8.99
CA MET A 328 -14.35 20.12 -8.84
C MET A 328 -13.56 20.85 -7.76
N TYR A 329 -13.28 20.20 -6.63
CA TYR A 329 -12.44 20.75 -5.59
C TYR A 329 -11.01 20.99 -6.08
N ASN A 330 -10.32 19.94 -6.58
CA ASN A 330 -8.90 20.04 -6.93
C ASN A 330 -8.62 20.89 -8.18
N VAL A 331 -9.53 20.91 -9.17
CA VAL A 331 -9.29 21.59 -10.44
C VAL A 331 -9.96 22.98 -10.48
N LEU A 332 -11.20 23.10 -10.02
CA LEU A 332 -11.95 24.35 -10.15
C LEU A 332 -11.85 25.25 -8.92
N SER A 333 -11.58 24.70 -7.73
CA SER A 333 -11.40 25.52 -6.52
C SER A 333 -9.99 26.08 -6.34
N ALA A 334 -9.05 25.69 -7.22
CA ALA A 334 -7.69 26.24 -7.26
C ALA A 334 -7.68 27.78 -7.36
N GLN A 335 -8.68 28.38 -8.04
CA GLN A 335 -8.84 29.84 -8.14
C GLN A 335 -9.14 30.52 -6.80
N ARG A 336 -9.72 29.80 -5.83
CA ARG A 336 -9.99 30.29 -4.45
C ARG A 336 -8.80 30.07 -3.51
N GLY A 337 -7.68 29.54 -4.00
CA GLY A 337 -6.57 29.07 -3.19
C GLY A 337 -6.85 27.74 -2.46
N ALA A 338 -8.00 27.10 -2.76
CA ALA A 338 -8.34 25.78 -2.25
C ALA A 338 -7.81 24.72 -3.21
N GLY A 339 -6.79 23.99 -2.80
CA GLY A 339 -6.11 23.03 -3.67
C GLY A 339 -5.07 22.23 -2.92
N PRO A 340 -4.39 21.29 -3.60
CA PRO A 340 -3.38 20.44 -2.98
C PRO A 340 -2.19 21.22 -2.37
N GLU A 341 -1.96 22.43 -2.87
CA GLU A 341 -0.98 23.40 -2.38
C GLU A 341 -1.20 23.79 -0.91
N LEU A 342 -2.43 23.66 -0.39
CA LEU A 342 -2.80 23.98 1.00
C LEU A 342 -2.01 23.19 2.04
N TYR A 343 -1.55 22.00 1.66
CA TYR A 343 -0.77 21.14 2.53
C TYR A 343 0.72 21.37 2.34
N GLY A 344 1.14 22.29 1.46
CA GLY A 344 2.52 22.56 1.09
C GLY A 344 2.98 21.73 -0.10
N THR A 345 4.07 22.15 -0.73
CA THR A 345 4.56 21.57 -1.97
C THR A 345 6.05 21.34 -1.96
N GLU A 346 6.47 20.39 -2.78
CA GLU A 346 7.88 20.08 -2.98
C GLU A 346 8.23 20.20 -4.48
N PRO A 347 9.49 20.49 -4.81
CA PRO A 347 9.94 20.55 -6.20
C PRO A 347 9.90 19.17 -6.86
N ALA A 348 9.92 19.13 -8.19
CA ALA A 348 9.92 17.90 -9.01
C ALA A 348 10.95 16.83 -8.55
N SER A 349 12.08 17.24 -7.98
CA SER A 349 13.10 16.34 -7.45
C SER A 349 12.60 15.45 -6.31
N TYR A 350 11.53 15.84 -5.60
CA TYR A 350 10.90 15.06 -4.53
C TYR A 350 10.41 13.71 -5.02
N TYR A 351 9.70 13.66 -6.15
CA TYR A 351 9.22 12.39 -6.71
C TYR A 351 10.38 11.46 -7.11
N PHE A 352 11.44 12.00 -7.73
CA PHE A 352 12.62 11.20 -8.05
C PHE A 352 13.37 10.73 -6.81
N ALA A 353 13.48 11.55 -5.77
CA ALA A 353 14.11 11.16 -4.51
C ALA A 353 13.32 10.04 -3.83
N ASN A 354 12.00 10.18 -3.69
CA ASN A 354 11.16 9.15 -3.05
C ASN A 354 11.11 7.86 -3.86
N LEU A 355 10.91 7.94 -5.18
CA LEU A 355 10.97 6.75 -6.03
C LEU A 355 12.36 6.11 -5.99
N GLY A 356 13.42 6.92 -5.88
CA GLY A 356 14.79 6.45 -5.73
C GLY A 356 14.99 5.69 -4.42
N LEU A 357 14.39 6.14 -3.32
CA LEU A 357 14.40 5.44 -2.03
C LEU A 357 13.48 4.20 -2.00
N ALA A 358 12.39 4.20 -2.75
CA ALA A 358 11.43 3.08 -2.81
C ALA A 358 11.86 1.96 -3.76
N PHE A 359 12.54 2.30 -4.87
CA PHE A 359 12.87 1.37 -5.96
C PHE A 359 14.36 1.28 -6.27
N ASN A 360 15.21 2.11 -5.68
CA ASN A 360 16.66 2.01 -5.74
C ASN A 360 17.17 2.00 -7.19
N ILE A 361 17.89 0.94 -7.59
CA ILE A 361 18.39 0.71 -8.94
C ILE A 361 17.24 0.48 -9.95
N ALA A 362 16.05 0.05 -9.52
CA ALA A 362 14.94 -0.18 -10.43
C ALA A 362 14.37 1.13 -11.02
N LEU A 363 14.45 2.27 -10.32
CA LEU A 363 14.01 3.55 -10.87
C LEU A 363 14.79 3.98 -12.13
N PRO A 364 16.15 4.10 -12.11
CA PRO A 364 16.89 4.48 -13.30
C PRO A 364 16.71 3.45 -14.43
N LEU A 365 16.58 2.16 -14.12
CA LEU A 365 16.23 1.14 -15.11
C LEU A 365 14.85 1.39 -15.73
N ALA A 366 13.83 1.73 -14.92
CA ALA A 366 12.50 2.05 -15.41
C ALA A 366 12.50 3.23 -16.37
N LEU A 367 13.26 4.29 -16.04
CA LEU A 367 13.44 5.47 -16.89
C LEU A 367 14.13 5.14 -18.22
N LEU A 368 15.10 4.20 -18.20
CA LEU A 368 15.84 3.76 -19.40
C LEU A 368 15.06 2.81 -20.31
N SER A 369 13.91 2.27 -19.87
CA SER A 369 13.18 1.25 -20.62
C SER A 369 12.75 1.66 -22.04
N ALA A 370 12.17 2.85 -22.22
CA ALA A 370 11.78 3.36 -23.54
C ALA A 370 12.99 3.79 -24.41
N PRO A 371 14.00 4.53 -23.90
CA PRO A 371 15.24 4.78 -24.65
C PRO A 371 15.93 3.50 -25.12
N LEU A 372 16.01 2.47 -24.27
CA LEU A 372 16.58 1.18 -24.64
C LEU A 372 15.73 0.46 -25.69
N ALA A 373 14.40 0.53 -25.62
CA ALA A 373 13.52 -0.07 -26.62
C ALA A 373 13.74 0.57 -28.01
N ILE A 374 13.87 1.89 -28.06
CA ILE A 374 14.17 2.64 -29.29
C ILE A 374 15.55 2.26 -29.82
N LEU A 375 16.59 2.26 -28.96
CA LEU A 375 17.95 1.88 -29.34
C LEU A 375 18.01 0.45 -29.88
N THR A 376 17.36 -0.50 -29.20
CA THR A 376 17.28 -1.90 -29.64
C THR A 376 16.60 -2.01 -31.01
N ALA A 377 15.57 -1.21 -31.29
CA ALA A 377 14.90 -1.24 -32.59
C ALA A 377 15.85 -0.84 -33.74
N PHE A 378 16.83 0.03 -33.48
CA PHE A 378 17.86 0.41 -34.46
C PHE A 378 19.03 -0.58 -34.53
N VAL A 379 19.51 -1.08 -33.39
CA VAL A 379 20.73 -1.89 -33.30
C VAL A 379 20.46 -3.38 -33.56
N ASP A 380 19.34 -3.91 -33.06
CA ASP A 380 18.92 -5.29 -33.27
C ASP A 380 17.43 -5.33 -33.68
N PRO A 381 17.12 -4.92 -34.91
CA PRO A 381 15.74 -4.88 -35.39
C PRO A 381 15.09 -6.25 -35.35
N LYS A 382 15.82 -7.38 -35.32
CA LYS A 382 15.24 -8.73 -35.23
C LYS A 382 14.52 -8.95 -33.90
N GLN A 383 14.99 -8.31 -32.83
CA GLN A 383 14.45 -8.44 -31.49
C GLN A 383 13.06 -7.80 -31.35
N LEU A 384 12.87 -6.68 -32.06
CA LEU A 384 11.63 -5.89 -32.14
C LEU A 384 11.07 -5.89 -33.56
N GLY A 385 11.31 -6.99 -34.31
CA GLY A 385 11.08 -7.20 -35.74
C GLY A 385 9.88 -6.49 -36.34
N PRO A 386 9.95 -6.11 -37.64
CA PRO A 386 8.95 -5.25 -38.26
C PRO A 386 7.57 -5.90 -38.11
N PRO A 387 6.53 -5.11 -37.79
CA PRO A 387 5.18 -5.56 -38.07
C PRO A 387 4.96 -5.50 -39.57
N SER A 388 3.83 -6.02 -39.99
CA SER A 388 3.39 -5.94 -41.37
C SER A 388 4.20 -6.88 -42.24
N ARG A 389 3.87 -8.17 -42.11
CA ARG A 389 3.83 -9.01 -43.30
C ARG A 389 2.83 -8.35 -44.26
N THR A 390 3.31 -7.58 -45.23
CA THR A 390 2.53 -7.30 -46.44
C THR A 390 2.39 -8.63 -47.17
N PHE A 391 1.37 -9.41 -46.83
CA PHE A 391 1.04 -10.57 -47.63
C PHE A 391 0.41 -10.06 -48.93
N PRO A 392 1.00 -10.29 -50.11
CA PRO A 392 0.25 -10.16 -51.34
C PRO A 392 -0.88 -11.19 -51.28
N LEU A 393 -2.15 -10.74 -51.24
CA LEU A 393 -3.25 -11.66 -51.45
C LEU A 393 -3.10 -12.25 -52.85
N ALA A 394 -3.00 -13.57 -52.92
CA ALA A 394 -3.03 -14.32 -54.17
C ALA A 394 -4.45 -14.20 -54.76
N GLY A 395 -4.63 -13.28 -55.69
CA GLY A 395 -5.89 -13.06 -56.40
C GLY A 395 -5.79 -11.78 -57.23
N LYS A 396 -6.03 -11.90 -58.54
CA LYS A 396 -6.01 -10.79 -59.48
C LYS A 396 -6.97 -9.67 -59.02
N GLU A 397 -6.53 -8.42 -59.20
CA GLU A 397 -7.31 -7.16 -59.10
C GLU A 397 -7.61 -6.57 -57.71
N LYS A 398 -6.55 -6.26 -56.94
CA LYS A 398 -6.29 -5.01 -56.17
C LYS A 398 -5.27 -5.33 -55.07
N LYS A 399 -4.08 -4.73 -55.13
CA LYS A 399 -3.04 -4.86 -54.10
C LYS A 399 -3.43 -4.07 -52.84
N ASP A 400 -4.35 -4.60 -52.03
CA ASP A 400 -4.59 -4.06 -50.69
C ASP A 400 -3.42 -4.46 -49.78
N THR A 401 -2.54 -3.50 -49.46
CA THR A 401 -1.44 -3.70 -48.49
C THR A 401 -2.02 -3.89 -47.09
N LEU A 402 -1.68 -4.98 -46.39
CA LEU A 402 -2.09 -5.20 -45.00
C LEU A 402 -1.23 -4.37 -44.03
N VAL A 403 -1.89 -3.69 -43.10
CA VAL A 403 -1.28 -2.89 -42.04
C VAL A 403 -1.38 -3.63 -40.71
N SER A 404 -0.27 -3.72 -39.97
CA SER A 404 -0.24 -4.25 -38.60
C SER A 404 0.66 -3.39 -37.70
N SER A 405 0.41 -3.41 -36.39
CA SER A 405 1.13 -2.58 -35.42
C SER A 405 2.53 -3.10 -35.11
N SER A 406 3.52 -2.21 -35.08
CA SER A 406 4.91 -2.56 -34.77
C SER A 406 5.08 -3.13 -33.38
N ARG A 407 5.90 -4.19 -33.25
CA ARG A 407 6.26 -4.74 -31.94
C ARG A 407 6.89 -3.66 -31.07
N MET A 408 7.69 -2.77 -31.66
CA MET A 408 8.20 -1.56 -31.00
C MET A 408 7.07 -0.64 -30.52
N THR A 409 6.13 -0.27 -31.38
CA THR A 409 4.99 0.60 -31.03
C THR A 409 4.16 -0.04 -29.92
N LEU A 410 3.87 -1.33 -30.02
CA LEU A 410 3.16 -2.07 -28.98
C LEU A 410 3.95 -2.06 -27.67
N LEU A 411 5.27 -2.29 -27.68
CA LEU A 411 6.09 -2.22 -26.48
C LEU A 411 6.08 -0.82 -25.86
N LEU A 412 6.25 0.24 -26.66
CA LEU A 412 6.23 1.62 -26.18
C LEU A 412 4.87 1.97 -25.56
N VAL A 413 3.77 1.52 -26.15
CA VAL A 413 2.42 1.69 -25.57
C VAL A 413 2.28 0.94 -24.23
N ARG A 414 2.93 -0.20 -24.06
CA ARG A 414 2.94 -0.94 -22.78
C ARG A 414 3.77 -0.24 -21.70
N LEU A 415 4.86 0.44 -22.09
CA LEU A 415 5.74 1.21 -21.19
C LEU A 415 5.17 2.60 -20.86
N ALA A 416 4.34 3.16 -21.74
CA ALA A 416 3.82 4.53 -21.66
C ALA A 416 3.05 4.88 -20.38
N PRO A 417 2.26 4.00 -19.73
CA PRO A 417 1.53 4.35 -18.51
C PRO A 417 2.44 4.90 -17.40
N PHE A 418 3.65 4.32 -17.22
CA PHE A 418 4.64 4.81 -16.25
C PHE A 418 5.06 6.25 -16.56
N TYR A 419 5.48 6.51 -17.80
CA TYR A 419 5.97 7.83 -18.23
C TYR A 419 4.87 8.88 -18.20
N THR A 420 3.64 8.50 -18.57
CA THR A 420 2.47 9.38 -18.54
C THR A 420 2.16 9.80 -17.11
N TRP A 421 2.14 8.86 -16.17
CA TRP A 421 1.87 9.15 -14.78
C TRP A 421 2.99 9.94 -14.11
N LEU A 422 4.24 9.53 -14.31
CA LEU A 422 5.39 10.24 -13.79
C LEU A 422 5.45 11.66 -14.33
N GLY A 423 5.24 11.86 -15.62
CA GLY A 423 5.21 13.18 -16.25
C GLY A 423 4.08 14.06 -15.69
N LEU A 424 2.87 13.51 -15.56
CA LEU A 424 1.73 14.21 -15.00
C LEU A 424 2.01 14.68 -13.56
N LEU A 425 2.45 13.78 -12.68
CA LEU A 425 2.65 14.13 -11.28
C LEU A 425 3.88 15.00 -11.05
N THR A 426 4.94 14.82 -11.84
CA THR A 426 6.13 15.69 -11.75
C THR A 426 5.84 17.11 -12.25
N ALA A 427 4.87 17.29 -13.15
CA ALA A 427 4.45 18.59 -13.64
C ALA A 427 3.61 19.39 -12.63
N GLN A 428 3.12 18.75 -11.57
CA GLN A 428 2.32 19.37 -10.53
C GLN A 428 3.17 19.50 -9.25
N SER A 429 3.13 20.65 -8.59
CA SER A 429 3.80 20.87 -7.31
C SER A 429 3.05 20.13 -6.20
N HIS A 430 3.61 19.02 -5.72
CA HIS A 430 3.00 18.21 -4.68
C HIS A 430 4.05 17.49 -3.85
N LYS A 431 3.72 17.24 -2.58
CA LYS A 431 4.61 16.60 -1.60
C LYS A 431 4.13 15.24 -1.12
N GLU A 432 3.21 14.60 -1.83
CA GLU A 432 2.58 13.35 -1.40
C GLU A 432 3.11 12.16 -2.19
N GLU A 433 3.95 11.33 -1.55
CA GLU A 433 4.50 10.12 -2.17
C GLU A 433 3.43 9.10 -2.56
N ARG A 434 2.32 9.01 -1.80
CA ARG A 434 1.22 8.07 -2.04
C ARG A 434 0.57 8.23 -3.41
N PHE A 435 0.69 9.39 -4.03
CA PHE A 435 0.19 9.64 -5.38
C PHE A 435 0.92 8.85 -6.46
N MET A 436 2.14 8.36 -6.17
CA MET A 436 2.86 7.49 -7.10
C MET A 436 2.48 6.01 -6.98
N PHE A 437 1.71 5.59 -5.96
CA PHE A 437 1.34 4.18 -5.76
C PHE A 437 0.70 3.53 -7.00
N PRO A 438 -0.21 4.19 -7.75
CA PRO A 438 -0.77 3.63 -8.99
C PRO A 438 0.28 3.19 -10.02
N ALA A 439 1.46 3.78 -10.00
CA ALA A 439 2.56 3.48 -10.91
C ALA A 439 3.62 2.52 -10.33
N TYR A 440 3.53 2.08 -9.07
CA TYR A 440 4.56 1.24 -8.46
C TYR A 440 4.82 -0.07 -9.22
N PRO A 441 3.79 -0.86 -9.60
CA PRO A 441 3.99 -2.04 -10.45
C PRO A 441 4.52 -1.71 -11.86
N LEU A 442 4.23 -0.50 -12.36
CA LEU A 442 4.74 -0.01 -13.64
C LEU A 442 6.23 0.33 -13.57
N VAL A 443 6.73 0.86 -12.45
CA VAL A 443 8.17 1.02 -12.22
C VAL A 443 8.87 -0.33 -12.33
N CYS A 444 8.34 -1.35 -11.65
CA CYS A 444 8.88 -2.72 -11.69
C CYS A 444 8.83 -3.31 -13.12
N PHE A 445 7.75 -3.10 -13.86
CA PHE A 445 7.62 -3.59 -15.24
C PHE A 445 8.61 -2.92 -16.18
N ASN A 446 8.70 -1.59 -16.15
CA ASN A 446 9.63 -0.85 -16.99
C ASN A 446 11.09 -1.22 -16.66
N ALA A 447 11.44 -1.35 -15.38
CA ALA A 447 12.75 -1.83 -14.96
C ALA A 447 13.05 -3.23 -15.50
N ALA A 448 12.09 -4.15 -15.44
CA ALA A 448 12.23 -5.50 -15.97
C ALA A 448 12.49 -5.53 -17.48
N VAL A 449 11.79 -4.69 -18.25
CA VAL A 449 12.01 -4.53 -19.69
C VAL A 449 13.41 -3.96 -19.98
N ALA A 450 13.83 -2.94 -19.23
CA ALA A 450 15.18 -2.37 -19.37
C ALA A 450 16.29 -3.39 -19.10
N VAL A 451 16.16 -4.23 -18.07
CA VAL A 451 17.11 -5.31 -17.80
C VAL A 451 17.16 -6.31 -18.96
N TYR A 452 16.01 -6.68 -19.52
CA TYR A 452 15.95 -7.59 -20.68
C TYR A 452 16.67 -7.00 -21.90
N LEU A 453 16.35 -5.75 -22.26
CA LEU A 453 16.91 -5.07 -23.43
C LEU A 453 18.41 -4.79 -23.25
N GLY A 454 18.82 -4.28 -22.08
CA GLY A 454 20.23 -4.05 -21.76
C GLY A 454 21.06 -5.33 -21.81
N ARG A 455 20.52 -6.44 -21.31
CA ARG A 455 21.17 -7.76 -21.44
C ARG A 455 21.33 -8.17 -22.90
N ALA A 456 20.31 -7.96 -23.74
CA ALA A 456 20.35 -8.35 -25.15
C ALA A 456 21.37 -7.51 -25.94
N LEU A 457 21.38 -6.19 -25.73
CA LEU A 457 22.38 -5.29 -26.31
C LEU A 457 23.79 -5.70 -25.89
N LEU A 458 24.01 -6.04 -24.61
CA LEU A 458 25.30 -6.54 -24.13
C LEU A 458 25.72 -7.84 -24.81
N VAL A 459 24.80 -8.79 -25.01
CA VAL A 459 25.09 -10.03 -25.76
C VAL A 459 25.53 -9.71 -27.18
N ASN A 460 24.83 -8.79 -27.86
CA ASN A 460 25.17 -8.40 -29.23
C ASN A 460 26.54 -7.69 -29.29
N LEU A 461 26.84 -6.79 -28.36
CA LEU A 461 28.14 -6.12 -28.26
C LEU A 461 29.29 -7.13 -28.05
N LEU A 462 29.13 -8.10 -27.15
CA LEU A 462 30.13 -9.12 -26.91
C LEU A 462 30.31 -10.05 -28.12
N ALA A 463 29.23 -10.36 -28.84
CA ALA A 463 29.28 -11.17 -30.06
C ALA A 463 30.01 -10.46 -31.22
N THR A 464 30.00 -9.12 -31.27
CA THR A 464 30.76 -8.34 -32.27
C THR A 464 32.25 -8.21 -31.97
N SER A 465 32.71 -8.59 -30.77
CA SER A 465 34.13 -8.49 -30.39
C SER A 465 35.01 -9.51 -31.13
N PRO A 466 36.18 -9.10 -31.66
CA PRO A 466 37.07 -9.98 -32.44
C PRO A 466 37.54 -11.22 -31.66
N THR A 467 37.64 -11.13 -30.33
CA THR A 467 38.04 -12.24 -29.45
C THR A 467 36.94 -13.31 -29.31
N SER A 468 35.67 -12.92 -29.45
CA SER A 468 34.52 -13.82 -29.31
C SER A 468 34.27 -14.66 -30.57
N ARG A 469 34.79 -14.25 -31.74
CA ARG A 469 34.63 -14.98 -33.01
C ARG A 469 35.29 -16.36 -33.01
N ASN A 470 36.31 -16.54 -32.15
CA ASN A 470 37.08 -17.78 -32.02
C ASN A 470 36.56 -18.72 -30.91
N GLN A 471 35.60 -18.29 -30.07
CA GLN A 471 35.05 -19.12 -29.00
C GLN A 471 33.71 -19.75 -29.42
N GLN A 472 33.62 -21.09 -29.38
CA GLN A 472 32.40 -21.84 -29.71
C GLN A 472 31.30 -21.74 -28.63
N ALA A 473 31.55 -21.10 -27.49
CA ALA A 473 30.61 -20.99 -26.37
C ALA A 473 30.22 -19.52 -26.09
N PRO A 474 28.92 -19.20 -25.94
CA PRO A 474 28.47 -17.85 -25.59
C PRO A 474 28.94 -17.46 -24.19
N SER A 475 29.34 -16.19 -24.02
CA SER A 475 29.82 -15.68 -22.73
C SER A 475 28.74 -15.77 -21.63
N SER A 476 29.14 -16.20 -20.43
CA SER A 476 28.25 -16.21 -19.25
C SER A 476 28.11 -14.84 -18.57
N LEU A 477 28.91 -13.86 -19.00
CA LEU A 477 29.02 -12.53 -18.40
C LEU A 477 27.66 -11.78 -18.33
N PRO A 478 26.84 -11.69 -19.40
CA PRO A 478 25.56 -10.99 -19.33
C PRO A 478 24.60 -11.61 -18.30
N SER A 479 24.64 -12.93 -18.13
CA SER A 479 23.83 -13.62 -17.13
C SER A 479 24.32 -13.31 -15.72
N LYS A 480 25.64 -13.36 -15.47
CA LYS A 480 26.23 -13.04 -14.16
C LYS A 480 25.94 -11.60 -13.74
N LEU A 481 26.09 -10.65 -14.66
CA LEU A 481 25.79 -9.23 -14.42
C LEU A 481 24.30 -9.00 -14.12
N THR A 482 23.41 -9.67 -14.85
CA THR A 482 21.97 -9.58 -14.58
C THR A 482 21.64 -10.14 -13.19
N THR A 483 22.19 -11.29 -12.81
CA THR A 483 21.98 -11.85 -11.48
C THR A 483 22.54 -10.94 -10.38
N PHE A 484 23.74 -10.40 -10.57
CA PHE A 484 24.35 -9.44 -9.64
C PHE A 484 23.46 -8.21 -9.45
N LEU A 485 22.99 -7.60 -10.54
CA LEU A 485 22.08 -6.45 -10.53
C LEU A 485 20.79 -6.73 -9.73
N LEU A 486 20.15 -7.87 -9.96
CA LEU A 486 18.92 -8.26 -9.26
C LEU A 486 19.17 -8.53 -7.77
N LEU A 487 20.27 -9.21 -7.43
CA LEU A 487 20.65 -9.46 -6.03
C LEU A 487 20.95 -8.17 -5.28
N THR A 488 21.72 -7.25 -5.88
CA THR A 488 22.02 -5.94 -5.28
C THR A 488 20.73 -5.14 -5.08
N THR A 489 19.84 -5.10 -6.08
CA THR A 489 18.57 -4.38 -5.95
C THR A 489 17.68 -4.98 -4.86
N THR A 490 17.64 -6.31 -4.77
CA THR A 490 16.91 -7.03 -3.72
C THR A 490 17.46 -6.67 -2.35
N LEU A 491 18.77 -6.76 -2.16
CA LEU A 491 19.42 -6.45 -0.89
C LEU A 491 19.11 -5.02 -0.43
N LEU A 492 19.30 -4.02 -1.30
CA LEU A 492 19.02 -2.62 -0.98
C LEU A 492 17.55 -2.41 -0.59
N SER A 493 16.62 -3.08 -1.29
CA SER A 493 15.18 -2.92 -1.04
C SER A 493 14.75 -3.58 0.28
N LEU A 494 15.31 -4.74 0.60
CA LEU A 494 15.08 -5.41 1.89
C LEU A 494 15.65 -4.60 3.05
N LEU A 495 16.88 -4.08 2.92
CA LEU A 495 17.49 -3.23 3.95
C LEU A 495 16.68 -1.94 4.18
N ARG A 496 16.16 -1.32 3.12
CA ARG A 496 15.25 -0.17 3.24
C ARG A 496 13.96 -0.53 3.94
N THR A 497 13.33 -1.64 3.57
CA THR A 497 12.07 -2.11 4.17
C THR A 497 12.24 -2.35 5.67
N ILE A 498 13.32 -3.04 6.06
CA ILE A 498 13.65 -3.32 7.46
C ILE A 498 13.92 -2.01 8.23
N HIS A 499 14.64 -1.06 7.62
CA HIS A 499 14.89 0.24 8.24
C HIS A 499 13.60 1.02 8.50
N LEU A 500 12.71 1.11 7.50
CA LEU A 500 11.42 1.79 7.65
C LEU A 500 10.56 1.16 8.74
N GLN A 501 10.53 -0.17 8.84
CA GLN A 501 9.77 -0.84 9.88
C GLN A 501 10.37 -0.57 11.26
N SER A 502 11.66 -0.84 11.44
CA SER A 502 12.31 -0.74 12.74
C SER A 502 12.42 0.68 13.29
N SER A 503 12.63 1.67 12.44
CA SER A 503 12.86 3.06 12.84
C SER A 503 11.57 3.83 13.16
N PHE A 504 10.42 3.33 12.70
CA PHE A 504 9.15 4.05 12.75
C PHE A 504 7.98 3.24 13.35
N TYR A 505 8.21 2.03 13.88
CA TYR A 505 7.16 1.16 14.45
C TYR A 505 6.59 1.63 15.80
N ALA A 506 7.26 2.56 16.49
CA ALA A 506 6.90 2.97 17.86
C ALA A 506 5.42 3.37 18.07
N PRO A 507 4.74 4.13 17.17
CA PRO A 507 3.35 4.56 17.40
C PRO A 507 2.38 3.38 17.57
N THR A 508 2.48 2.36 16.72
CA THR A 508 1.66 1.15 16.82
C THR A 508 2.00 0.36 18.08
N ALA A 509 3.29 0.24 18.39
CA ALA A 509 3.77 -0.52 19.54
C ALA A 509 3.32 0.06 20.89
N ILE A 510 3.35 1.39 21.03
CA ILE A 510 2.92 2.09 22.26
C ILE A 510 1.44 1.82 22.52
N LEU A 511 0.58 1.83 21.50
CA LEU A 511 -0.85 1.55 21.70
C LEU A 511 -1.18 0.08 21.86
N GLU A 512 -0.42 -0.82 21.22
CA GLU A 512 -0.51 -2.24 21.53
C GLU A 512 -0.13 -2.50 23.01
N HIS A 513 0.90 -1.84 23.53
CA HIS A 513 1.27 -1.91 24.95
C HIS A 513 0.16 -1.32 25.84
N PHE A 514 -0.33 -0.12 25.51
CA PHE A 514 -1.41 0.53 26.24
C PHE A 514 -2.64 -0.37 26.37
N THR A 515 -3.10 -0.94 25.25
CA THR A 515 -4.28 -1.82 25.21
C THR A 515 -4.04 -3.16 25.89
N ASN A 516 -2.89 -3.79 25.67
CA ASN A 516 -2.67 -5.19 26.10
C ASN A 516 -2.04 -5.35 27.47
N ARG A 517 -1.48 -4.28 28.04
CA ARG A 517 -0.73 -4.32 29.30
C ARG A 517 -1.21 -3.25 30.26
N GLU A 518 -1.09 -1.98 29.90
CA GLU A 518 -1.34 -0.86 30.82
C GLU A 518 -2.79 -0.84 31.33
N ILE A 519 -3.77 -0.83 30.41
CA ILE A 519 -5.18 -0.79 30.81
C ILE A 519 -5.60 -2.04 31.62
N PRO A 520 -5.26 -3.29 31.23
CA PRO A 520 -5.50 -4.45 32.08
C PRO A 520 -4.84 -4.35 33.47
N HIS A 521 -3.64 -3.76 33.57
CA HIS A 521 -2.97 -3.53 34.85
C HIS A 521 -3.74 -2.55 35.72
N LEU A 522 -4.17 -1.42 35.16
CA LEU A 522 -4.96 -0.41 35.83
C LEU A 522 -6.27 -1.01 36.37
N ILE A 523 -7.00 -1.73 35.52
CA ILE A 523 -8.26 -2.37 35.92
C ILE A 523 -8.03 -3.45 36.98
N GLY A 524 -6.97 -4.26 36.86
CA GLY A 524 -6.65 -5.30 37.84
C GLY A 524 -6.33 -4.72 39.22
N ARG A 525 -5.69 -3.55 39.29
CA ARG A 525 -5.41 -2.84 40.55
C ARG A 525 -6.63 -2.16 41.14
N ALA A 526 -7.40 -1.44 40.31
CA ALA A 526 -8.57 -0.69 40.77
C ALA A 526 -9.78 -1.58 41.06
N PHE A 527 -9.95 -2.68 40.32
CA PHE A 527 -11.09 -3.59 40.42
C PHE A 527 -10.63 -5.05 40.52
N PRO A 528 -10.10 -5.52 41.66
CA PRO A 528 -9.57 -6.88 41.79
C PRO A 528 -10.58 -8.00 41.44
N LEU A 529 -11.88 -7.74 41.61
CA LEU A 529 -12.96 -8.67 41.26
C LEU A 529 -13.11 -8.91 39.74
N SER A 530 -12.59 -8.01 38.92
CA SER A 530 -12.62 -8.12 37.45
C SER A 530 -11.59 -9.11 36.91
N ILE A 531 -10.64 -9.55 37.75
CA ILE A 531 -9.57 -10.48 37.36
C ILE A 531 -10.17 -11.87 37.16
N THR A 532 -9.99 -12.42 35.97
CA THR A 532 -10.47 -13.76 35.61
C THR A 532 -9.38 -14.82 35.82
N ALA A 533 -8.10 -14.43 35.73
CA ALA A 533 -6.97 -15.35 35.79
C ALA A 533 -6.71 -15.92 37.20
N PRO A 534 -6.67 -17.26 37.38
CA PRO A 534 -6.42 -17.90 38.67
C PRO A 534 -5.07 -17.52 39.30
N VAL A 535 -4.02 -17.40 38.47
CA VAL A 535 -2.66 -17.06 38.90
C VAL A 535 -2.57 -15.62 39.42
N ALA A 536 -3.33 -14.69 38.84
CA ALA A 536 -3.37 -13.32 39.32
C ALA A 536 -4.12 -13.23 40.66
N LYS A 537 -5.18 -14.03 40.85
CA LYS A 537 -5.90 -14.12 42.14
C LYS A 537 -5.02 -14.65 43.27
N THR A 538 -4.18 -15.66 43.00
CA THR A 538 -3.26 -16.21 44.02
C THR A 538 -2.15 -15.24 44.40
N ARG A 539 -1.65 -14.43 43.45
CA ARG A 539 -0.69 -13.35 43.75
C ARG A 539 -1.28 -12.27 44.64
N ILE A 540 -2.51 -11.83 44.34
CA ILE A 540 -3.23 -10.86 45.20
C ILE A 540 -3.45 -11.45 46.60
N ALA A 541 -3.84 -12.72 46.70
CA ALA A 541 -3.99 -13.40 47.99
C ALA A 541 -2.67 -13.48 48.78
N ALA A 542 -1.53 -13.43 48.10
CA ALA A 542 -0.20 -13.36 48.70
C ALA A 542 0.28 -11.91 48.97
N GLY A 543 -0.57 -10.89 48.79
CA GLY A 543 -0.23 -9.48 48.97
C GLY A 543 0.65 -8.89 47.87
N LEU A 544 0.75 -9.56 46.71
CA LEU A 544 1.53 -9.12 45.56
C LEU A 544 0.64 -8.49 44.49
N ASP A 545 1.23 -7.63 43.65
CA ASP A 545 0.55 -7.12 42.46
C ASP A 545 0.03 -8.27 41.57
N ALA A 546 -1.18 -8.08 41.04
CA ALA A 546 -1.91 -9.06 40.23
C ALA A 546 -1.09 -9.59 39.06
N PHE A 547 -0.27 -8.72 38.46
CA PHE A 547 0.60 -9.00 37.34
C PHE A 547 2.03 -8.54 37.67
N VAL A 548 3.01 -9.27 37.16
CA VAL A 548 4.44 -8.99 37.35
C VAL A 548 4.81 -7.71 36.61
N SER A 549 5.54 -6.81 37.26
CA SER A 549 5.98 -5.56 36.62
C SER A 549 6.98 -5.82 35.49
N GLU A 550 7.11 -4.89 34.54
CA GLU A 550 8.10 -5.03 33.46
C GLU A 550 9.52 -5.20 34.01
N GLU A 551 9.84 -4.50 35.10
CA GLU A 551 11.16 -4.56 35.75
C GLU A 551 11.40 -5.93 36.40
N GLU A 552 10.40 -6.51 37.04
CA GLU A 552 10.48 -7.85 37.61
C GLU A 552 10.61 -8.93 36.53
N GLU A 553 9.85 -8.85 35.43
CA GLU A 553 10.00 -9.76 34.29
C GLU A 553 11.37 -9.61 33.63
N ARG A 554 11.89 -8.39 33.51
CA ARG A 554 13.23 -8.12 32.97
C ARG A 554 14.31 -8.68 33.89
N ALA A 555 14.20 -8.46 35.20
CA ALA A 555 15.12 -8.99 36.20
C ALA A 555 15.08 -10.53 36.26
N ALA A 556 13.90 -11.14 36.15
CA ALA A 556 13.73 -12.60 36.09
C ALA A 556 14.39 -13.20 34.85
N ARG A 557 14.27 -12.54 33.68
CA ARG A 557 14.95 -12.99 32.44
C ARG A 557 16.46 -12.82 32.51
N ILE A 558 16.96 -11.72 33.08
CA ILE A 558 18.40 -11.55 33.32
C ILE A 558 18.93 -12.66 34.24
N LYS A 559 18.16 -13.05 35.26
CA LYS A 559 18.49 -14.18 36.15
C LYS A 559 18.44 -15.54 35.45
N GLN A 560 17.49 -15.76 34.54
CA GLN A 560 17.38 -17.01 33.75
C GLN A 560 18.41 -17.11 32.61
N GLY A 561 18.95 -15.99 32.12
CA GLY A 561 19.99 -15.94 31.08
C GLY A 561 21.41 -16.33 31.54
N GLY A 562 21.59 -16.74 32.79
CA GLY A 562 22.88 -17.11 33.40
C GLY A 562 23.24 -18.60 33.36
N GLY A 563 22.37 -19.50 32.89
CA GLY A 563 22.70 -20.92 32.82
C GLY A 563 21.59 -21.78 32.22
N GLY A 564 21.80 -22.29 31.01
CA GLY A 564 20.88 -23.25 30.39
C GLY A 564 21.11 -23.47 28.90
N VAL A 565 21.81 -24.55 28.58
CA VAL A 565 22.03 -25.25 27.28
C VAL A 565 21.23 -24.72 26.08
N GLN A 566 21.96 -24.13 25.12
CA GLN A 566 21.49 -23.77 23.78
C GLN A 566 21.08 -25.01 22.98
N THR A 567 19.79 -25.12 22.67
CA THR A 567 19.30 -25.78 21.44
C THR A 567 18.70 -24.72 20.52
N GLU A 568 19.50 -23.70 20.20
CA GLU A 568 19.10 -22.68 19.23
C GLU A 568 19.60 -23.05 17.84
N GLY A 569 18.66 -23.48 16.99
CA GLY A 569 18.90 -23.66 15.56
C GLY A 569 19.31 -22.36 14.87
N MET A 570 19.93 -22.50 13.69
CA MET A 570 20.42 -21.39 12.85
C MET A 570 19.42 -20.23 12.65
N PHE A 571 18.11 -20.52 12.66
CA PHE A 571 17.04 -19.52 12.57
C PHE A 571 16.94 -18.60 13.80
N GLY A 572 17.15 -19.12 15.02
CA GLY A 572 17.11 -18.30 16.25
C GLY A 572 18.27 -17.30 16.29
N LYS A 573 19.48 -17.75 15.92
CA LYS A 573 20.67 -16.89 15.79
C LYS A 573 20.54 -15.84 14.69
N LEU A 574 19.81 -16.14 13.62
CA LEU A 574 19.52 -15.16 12.57
C LEU A 574 18.54 -14.10 13.07
N GLN A 575 17.50 -14.53 13.79
CA GLN A 575 16.46 -13.66 14.33
C GLN A 575 16.99 -12.69 15.39
N ASP A 576 17.93 -13.13 16.25
CA ASP A 576 18.61 -12.26 17.21
C ASP A 576 19.62 -11.29 16.56
N ARG A 577 20.25 -11.65 15.43
CA ARG A 577 21.12 -10.74 14.66
C ARG A 577 20.35 -9.71 13.83
N PHE A 578 19.14 -10.03 13.40
CA PHE A 578 18.24 -9.11 12.69
C PHE A 578 17.23 -8.43 13.63
N ARG A 579 17.49 -8.46 14.94
CA ARG A 579 16.67 -7.79 15.95
C ARG A 579 16.97 -6.29 15.92
N VAL A 580 16.28 -5.58 15.02
CA VAL A 580 16.58 -4.17 14.70
C VAL A 580 16.04 -3.17 15.72
N THR A 581 15.35 -3.63 16.76
CA THR A 581 15.09 -2.83 17.95
C THR A 581 15.44 -3.66 19.17
N ALA A 582 15.94 -3.00 20.21
CA ALA A 582 15.83 -3.50 21.57
C ALA A 582 14.33 -3.54 21.93
N GLU A 583 13.56 -4.45 21.34
CA GLU A 583 12.28 -4.86 21.93
C GLU A 583 12.64 -5.40 23.32
N PRO A 584 12.14 -4.82 24.44
CA PRO A 584 11.94 -5.64 25.62
C PRO A 584 11.12 -6.84 25.15
N ALA A 585 11.67 -8.04 25.29
CA ALA A 585 11.12 -9.26 24.75
C ALA A 585 9.61 -9.33 25.00
N ARG A 586 8.82 -9.40 23.91
CA ARG A 586 7.37 -9.21 23.87
C ARG A 586 6.70 -9.84 25.08
N LEU A 587 6.27 -8.99 26.00
CA LEU A 587 5.60 -9.38 27.23
C LEU A 587 4.23 -9.97 26.86
N PRO A 588 3.81 -11.14 27.39
CA PRO A 588 2.54 -11.76 27.02
C PRO A 588 1.35 -10.81 27.24
N SER A 589 0.36 -10.81 26.35
CA SER A 589 -0.83 -9.95 26.53
C SER A 589 -1.56 -10.31 27.82
N LEU A 590 -1.99 -9.30 28.58
CA LEU A 590 -2.88 -9.45 29.73
C LEU A 590 -4.35 -9.35 29.35
N THR A 591 -4.64 -9.05 28.08
CA THR A 591 -6.00 -9.01 27.52
C THR A 591 -6.65 -10.38 27.65
N GLY A 592 -7.84 -10.44 28.26
CA GLY A 592 -8.56 -11.68 28.54
C GLY A 592 -8.33 -12.25 29.94
N LEU A 593 -7.32 -11.75 30.68
CA LEU A 593 -7.09 -12.06 32.09
C LEU A 593 -7.88 -11.14 33.04
N VAL A 594 -8.49 -10.09 32.49
CA VAL A 594 -9.28 -9.07 33.17
C VAL A 594 -10.54 -8.78 32.36
N ASN A 595 -11.67 -8.58 33.03
CA ASN A 595 -12.91 -8.17 32.39
C ASN A 595 -12.86 -6.69 31.98
N MET A 596 -12.57 -6.43 30.70
CA MET A 596 -12.45 -5.07 30.15
C MET A 596 -13.79 -4.32 30.07
N SER A 597 -14.95 -4.98 30.22
CA SER A 597 -16.26 -4.31 30.20
C SER A 597 -16.44 -3.33 31.37
N VAL A 598 -15.61 -3.46 32.43
CA VAL A 598 -15.53 -2.53 33.55
C VAL A 598 -15.31 -1.08 33.09
N LEU A 599 -14.57 -0.86 32.01
CA LEU A 599 -14.38 0.48 31.43
C LEU A 599 -15.70 1.15 31.03
N LEU A 600 -16.66 0.36 30.56
CA LEU A 600 -17.96 0.86 30.13
C LEU A 600 -18.96 0.98 31.29
N THR A 601 -18.85 0.12 32.31
CA THR A 601 -19.79 0.12 33.44
C THR A 601 -19.41 1.08 34.56
N GLU A 602 -18.11 1.18 34.85
CA GLU A 602 -17.54 1.98 35.94
C GLU A 602 -17.04 3.35 35.47
N PHE A 603 -16.45 3.44 34.26
CA PHE A 603 -15.91 4.71 33.70
C PHE A 603 -16.76 5.28 32.56
N GLY A 604 -18.07 5.06 32.57
CA GLY A 604 -18.93 5.34 31.39
C GLY A 604 -19.93 6.48 31.52
N GLY A 605 -20.05 7.12 32.69
CA GLY A 605 -21.19 8.02 32.97
C GLY A 605 -20.75 9.32 33.61
N GLY A 606 -20.76 10.41 32.84
CA GLY A 606 -20.63 11.77 33.40
C GLY A 606 -21.84 12.22 34.24
N GLU A 607 -22.86 11.39 34.37
CA GLU A 607 -24.02 11.56 35.25
C GLU A 607 -24.18 10.29 36.13
N ASP A 608 -24.73 10.46 37.33
CA ASP A 608 -24.91 9.45 38.40
C ASP A 608 -23.67 9.07 39.24
N GLY A 609 -22.76 10.03 39.48
CA GLY A 609 -21.65 9.84 40.43
C GLY A 609 -20.56 8.86 39.99
N LYS A 610 -20.57 8.44 38.73
CA LYS A 610 -19.52 7.62 38.11
C LYS A 610 -18.40 8.52 37.56
N PRO A 611 -17.13 8.04 37.56
CA PRO A 611 -16.04 8.76 36.93
C PRO A 611 -16.23 8.87 35.40
N ALA A 612 -15.73 9.97 34.84
CA ALA A 612 -15.68 10.20 33.40
C ALA A 612 -14.86 9.08 32.69
N PRO A 613 -15.08 8.87 31.37
CA PRO A 613 -14.27 7.94 30.60
C PRO A 613 -12.79 8.35 30.62
N LEU A 614 -11.93 7.34 30.75
CA LEU A 614 -10.48 7.51 30.67
C LEU A 614 -10.11 8.19 29.35
N ARG A 615 -9.26 9.21 29.41
CA ARG A 615 -8.87 10.01 28.25
C ARG A 615 -7.41 9.82 27.87
N LEU A 616 -7.19 9.37 26.63
CA LEU A 616 -5.89 9.27 25.98
C LEU A 616 -5.69 10.47 25.05
N CYS A 617 -4.71 11.32 25.34
CA CYS A 617 -4.42 12.50 24.55
C CYS A 617 -3.20 12.33 23.65
N TYR A 618 -3.27 12.90 22.45
CA TYR A 618 -2.12 13.03 21.53
C TYR A 618 -1.58 14.46 21.54
N GLY A 619 -0.28 14.57 21.80
CA GLY A 619 0.48 15.81 21.75
C GLY A 619 1.04 16.10 20.37
N LYS A 620 2.36 16.33 20.31
CA LYS A 620 3.05 16.55 19.04
C LYS A 620 3.04 15.24 18.23
N GLU A 621 3.16 15.34 16.92
CA GLU A 621 3.18 14.18 16.01
C GLU A 621 1.90 13.32 16.00
N TRP A 622 0.75 13.93 16.35
CA TRP A 622 -0.60 13.35 16.27
C TRP A 622 -0.91 12.64 14.94
N TYR A 623 -0.26 13.04 13.85
CA TYR A 623 -0.41 12.46 12.52
C TYR A 623 0.13 11.02 12.41
N ARG A 624 0.79 10.52 13.45
CA ARG A 624 1.27 9.12 13.58
C ARG A 624 0.32 8.21 14.36
N PHE A 625 -0.82 8.75 14.84
CA PHE A 625 -1.85 7.94 15.47
C PHE A 625 -2.30 6.83 14.51
N PRO A 626 -2.26 5.55 14.93
CA PRO A 626 -2.67 4.44 14.06
C PRO A 626 -4.19 4.19 14.03
N GLY A 627 -4.98 4.97 14.78
CA GLY A 627 -6.44 4.92 14.78
C GLY A 627 -7.07 4.22 15.99
N HIS A 628 -8.38 4.42 16.16
CA HIS A 628 -9.19 3.89 17.28
C HIS A 628 -9.26 2.36 17.33
N PHE A 629 -8.80 1.66 16.29
CA PHE A 629 -8.63 0.20 16.32
C PHE A 629 -7.63 -0.26 17.39
N PHE A 630 -6.69 0.60 17.79
CA PHE A 630 -5.66 0.31 18.79
C PHE A 630 -6.00 0.84 20.19
N VAL A 631 -7.23 1.32 20.40
CA VAL A 631 -7.68 1.88 21.68
C VAL A 631 -8.88 1.07 22.21
N PRO A 632 -8.90 0.65 23.49
CA PRO A 632 -9.99 -0.15 24.05
C PRO A 632 -11.34 0.59 23.99
N HIS A 633 -12.44 -0.15 24.06
CA HIS A 633 -13.76 0.47 24.25
C HIS A 633 -13.82 1.15 25.64
N GLY A 634 -14.45 2.33 25.70
CA GLY A 634 -14.59 3.11 26.94
C GLY A 634 -13.44 4.08 27.22
N VAL A 635 -12.39 4.09 26.40
CA VAL A 635 -11.32 5.09 26.45
C VAL A 635 -11.56 6.13 25.35
N GLY A 636 -11.67 7.40 25.74
CA GLY A 636 -11.77 8.53 24.82
C GLY A 636 -10.40 8.93 24.28
N VAL A 637 -10.36 9.42 23.05
CA VAL A 637 -9.12 9.87 22.40
C VAL A 637 -9.26 11.32 21.98
N ASP A 638 -8.38 12.20 22.45
CA ASP A 638 -8.47 13.63 22.16
C ASP A 638 -7.10 14.22 21.77
N PHE A 639 -7.08 15.43 21.21
CA PHE A 639 -5.85 16.16 20.89
C PHE A 639 -5.57 17.25 21.92
N VAL A 640 -4.31 17.45 22.28
CA VAL A 640 -3.87 18.67 22.98
C VAL A 640 -3.23 19.63 21.99
N LYS A 641 -3.32 20.94 22.27
CA LYS A 641 -2.80 21.97 21.38
C LYS A 641 -1.28 21.85 21.23
N SER A 642 -0.82 21.72 19.99
CA SER A 642 0.59 21.71 19.58
C SER A 642 0.91 22.93 18.68
N GLU A 643 2.12 23.03 18.14
CA GLU A 643 2.47 24.11 17.19
C GLU A 643 1.74 23.98 15.84
N PHE A 644 1.07 22.85 15.58
CA PHE A 644 0.29 22.66 14.37
C PHE A 644 -0.90 23.64 14.30
N THR A 645 -1.02 24.32 13.16
CA THR A 645 -2.02 25.37 12.87
C THR A 645 -2.91 25.03 11.66
N GLY A 646 -2.92 23.76 11.24
CA GLY A 646 -3.85 23.25 10.22
C GLY A 646 -5.12 22.67 10.84
N ILE A 647 -6.02 22.17 9.99
CA ILE A 647 -7.25 21.54 10.46
C ILE A 647 -6.96 20.15 11.04
N LEU A 648 -7.54 19.85 12.21
CA LEU A 648 -7.57 18.52 12.80
C LEU A 648 -8.96 17.89 12.63
N PRO A 649 -9.05 16.56 12.60
CA PRO A 649 -10.34 15.90 12.53
C PRO A 649 -11.11 16.05 13.85
N LYS A 650 -12.43 15.99 13.80
CA LYS A 650 -13.36 16.13 14.94
C LYS A 650 -14.03 14.80 15.20
N HIS A 651 -14.45 14.48 16.42
CA HIS A 651 -15.29 13.30 16.62
C HIS A 651 -16.58 13.36 15.80
N TYR A 652 -17.01 12.20 15.27
CA TYR A 652 -18.36 12.06 14.71
C TYR A 652 -19.41 12.43 15.77
N ARG A 653 -20.59 12.86 15.34
CA ARG A 653 -21.71 13.19 16.23
C ARG A 653 -23.01 12.59 15.72
N ALA A 654 -23.78 11.99 16.61
CA ALA A 654 -25.14 11.57 16.32
C ALA A 654 -26.10 12.77 16.42
N SER A 655 -26.98 12.92 15.44
CA SER A 655 -28.10 13.85 15.49
C SER A 655 -29.10 13.35 16.54
N GLY A 656 -29.36 14.16 17.57
CA GLY A 656 -30.46 13.92 18.51
C GLY A 656 -31.85 14.13 17.89
N GLN A 657 -31.92 14.58 16.63
CA GLN A 657 -33.16 14.74 15.86
C GLN A 657 -33.15 13.77 14.67
N MET A 658 -34.07 12.80 14.67
CA MET A 658 -34.34 11.96 13.50
C MET A 658 -34.77 12.88 12.36
N THR A 659 -33.93 13.01 11.34
CA THR A 659 -34.35 13.63 10.08
C THR A 659 -35.30 12.67 9.40
N GLU A 660 -36.59 12.99 9.39
CA GLU A 660 -37.56 12.28 8.58
C GLU A 660 -37.20 12.47 7.10
N SER A 661 -36.62 11.43 6.50
CA SER A 661 -36.45 11.35 5.05
C SER A 661 -37.84 11.38 4.40
N GLY A 662 -38.16 12.45 3.66
CA GLY A 662 -39.43 12.63 2.96
C GLY A 662 -39.38 12.13 1.51
N GLY A 663 -40.49 11.58 1.00
CA GLY A 663 -40.69 11.33 -0.44
C GLY A 663 -40.17 10.00 -1.00
N TRP A 664 -39.62 10.04 -2.22
CA TRP A 664 -39.14 8.85 -2.96
C TRP A 664 -38.00 8.12 -2.22
N GLU A 665 -37.18 8.86 -1.46
CA GLU A 665 -36.10 8.32 -0.63
C GLU A 665 -36.64 7.38 0.44
N LYS A 666 -37.73 7.74 1.13
CA LYS A 666 -38.37 6.86 2.12
C LYS A 666 -38.84 5.55 1.49
N LYS A 667 -39.42 5.60 0.29
CA LYS A 667 -39.88 4.40 -0.43
C LYS A 667 -38.72 3.51 -0.89
N VAL A 668 -37.62 4.10 -1.34
CA VAL A 668 -36.42 3.37 -1.76
C VAL A 668 -35.67 2.81 -0.56
N VAL A 669 -35.50 3.61 0.51
CA VAL A 669 -34.85 3.21 1.76
C VAL A 669 -35.67 2.17 2.50
N ASP A 670 -36.96 2.37 2.74
CA ASP A 670 -37.83 1.38 3.39
C ASP A 670 -38.00 0.13 2.50
N GLY A 671 -37.97 0.30 1.18
CA GLY A 671 -37.96 -0.80 0.22
C GLY A 671 -36.68 -1.63 0.29
N LEU A 672 -35.50 -0.99 0.25
CA LEU A 672 -34.22 -1.67 0.42
C LEU A 672 -34.06 -2.26 1.84
N ASP A 673 -34.59 -1.60 2.86
CA ASP A 673 -34.56 -2.05 4.24
C ASP A 673 -35.40 -3.32 4.42
N ARG A 674 -36.63 -3.35 3.88
CA ARG A 674 -37.50 -4.54 3.90
C ARG A 674 -36.99 -5.70 3.05
N THR A 675 -36.28 -5.43 1.96
CA THR A 675 -35.88 -6.45 0.98
C THR A 675 -34.46 -6.97 1.19
N LEU A 676 -33.55 -6.12 1.68
CA LEU A 676 -32.11 -6.41 1.81
C LEU A 676 -31.58 -6.19 3.23
N GLY A 677 -32.38 -5.68 4.18
CA GLY A 677 -31.91 -5.30 5.52
C GLY A 677 -30.87 -4.16 5.47
N TRP A 678 -30.94 -3.31 4.43
CA TRP A 678 -29.91 -2.36 4.04
C TRP A 678 -30.39 -0.91 4.19
N SER A 679 -31.14 -0.56 5.24
CA SER A 679 -31.10 0.83 5.69
C SER A 679 -29.65 1.17 6.04
N TRP A 680 -29.15 2.29 5.55
CA TRP A 680 -27.88 2.82 6.02
C TRP A 680 -28.04 3.14 7.52
N GLY A 681 -27.73 2.16 8.37
CA GLY A 681 -28.07 2.17 9.80
C GLY A 681 -27.36 3.25 10.62
N LEU A 682 -26.45 4.00 9.99
CA LEU A 682 -25.72 5.13 10.58
C LEU A 682 -26.14 6.48 9.99
N LYS A 683 -27.35 6.56 9.42
CA LYS A 683 -27.90 7.81 8.87
C LYS A 683 -27.90 8.95 9.89
N ASP A 684 -28.14 8.64 11.17
CA ASP A 684 -28.19 9.62 12.25
C ASP A 684 -26.80 10.17 12.61
N VAL A 685 -25.72 9.54 12.15
CA VAL A 685 -24.34 10.01 12.36
C VAL A 685 -23.78 10.63 11.09
N THR A 686 -23.85 9.89 9.98
CA THR A 686 -23.23 10.24 8.70
C THR A 686 -23.91 11.38 7.96
N ARG A 687 -25.17 11.72 8.29
CA ARG A 687 -25.89 12.86 7.71
C ARG A 687 -25.83 14.11 8.60
N THR A 688 -25.25 14.01 9.78
CA THR A 688 -25.16 15.13 10.73
C THR A 688 -24.15 16.15 10.22
N VAL A 689 -24.63 17.36 9.94
CA VAL A 689 -23.77 18.51 9.67
C VAL A 689 -23.26 19.02 11.00
N GLN A 690 -21.93 19.06 11.15
CA GLN A 690 -21.26 19.64 12.31
C GLN A 690 -20.68 21.01 11.96
N ASP A 691 -20.79 21.95 12.89
CA ASP A 691 -20.18 23.27 12.79
C ASP A 691 -18.65 23.21 12.97
N GLY A 692 -17.98 24.23 12.44
CA GLY A 692 -16.54 24.40 12.52
C GLY A 692 -15.81 23.31 11.74
N PHE A 693 -16.17 23.08 10.47
CA PHE A 693 -15.31 22.45 9.48
C PHE A 693 -15.04 23.46 8.35
N ASN A 694 -13.85 23.43 7.76
CA ASN A 694 -13.49 24.27 6.62
C ASN A 694 -12.71 23.50 5.55
N ASP A 695 -12.82 23.94 4.29
CA ASP A 695 -12.13 23.38 3.11
C ASP A 695 -10.79 24.07 2.82
N MET A 696 -10.23 24.81 3.79
CA MET A 696 -9.05 25.66 3.62
C MET A 696 -7.87 25.26 4.51
N ASN A 697 -7.93 24.08 5.15
CA ASN A 697 -6.91 23.61 6.10
C ASN A 697 -6.60 24.63 7.21
N ARG A 698 -7.60 25.39 7.67
CA ARG A 698 -7.44 26.36 8.75
C ARG A 698 -7.64 25.69 10.09
N GLU A 699 -6.84 26.11 11.08
CA GLU A 699 -7.00 25.69 12.47
C GLU A 699 -8.41 25.96 12.99
N GLU A 700 -8.91 25.01 13.77
CA GLU A 700 -10.19 25.09 14.47
C GLU A 700 -9.93 24.80 15.96
N PRO A 701 -10.08 25.80 16.85
CA PRO A 701 -9.74 25.65 18.27
C PRO A 701 -10.60 24.62 19.03
N ASP A 702 -11.77 24.28 18.53
CA ASP A 702 -12.71 23.32 19.14
C ASP A 702 -12.25 21.85 19.02
N ARG A 703 -11.07 21.61 18.42
CA ARG A 703 -10.44 20.29 18.26
C ARG A 703 -9.59 19.87 19.45
N TYR A 704 -9.27 20.81 20.34
CA TYR A 704 -8.32 20.60 21.42
C TYR A 704 -9.03 20.47 22.78
N VAL A 705 -8.49 19.61 23.63
CA VAL A 705 -8.84 19.56 25.05
C VAL A 705 -7.72 20.15 25.90
N ASP A 706 -8.07 20.59 27.11
CA ASP A 706 -7.07 20.99 28.09
C ASP A 706 -6.26 19.78 28.56
N ILE A 707 -4.94 19.92 28.58
CA ILE A 707 -4.01 18.83 28.92
C ILE A 707 -4.22 18.27 30.33
N ASN A 708 -4.74 19.07 31.27
CA ASN A 708 -5.01 18.61 32.64
C ASN A 708 -6.23 17.69 32.71
N THR A 709 -6.99 17.55 31.63
CA THR A 709 -8.10 16.59 31.53
C THR A 709 -7.68 15.23 30.99
N CYS A 710 -6.42 15.06 30.60
CA CYS A 710 -5.87 13.84 30.03
C CYS A 710 -5.36 12.91 31.13
N ASP A 711 -5.80 11.65 31.13
CA ASP A 711 -5.26 10.63 32.04
C ASP A 711 -3.95 10.04 31.49
N TYR A 712 -3.85 9.91 30.17
CA TYR A 712 -2.67 9.44 29.46
C TYR A 712 -2.29 10.42 28.33
N LEU A 713 -1.00 10.58 28.10
CA LEU A 713 -0.46 11.41 27.04
C LEU A 713 0.54 10.60 26.19
N VAL A 714 0.30 10.57 24.87
CA VAL A 714 1.26 10.05 23.89
C VAL A 714 1.95 11.23 23.23
N ASP A 715 3.27 11.27 23.34
CA ASP A 715 4.09 12.37 22.84
C ASP A 715 5.46 11.86 22.35
N LEU A 716 6.12 12.63 21.48
CA LEU A 716 7.47 12.34 20.97
C LEU A 716 8.51 13.24 21.62
N ASP A 717 9.48 12.64 22.34
CA ASP A 717 10.59 13.38 22.93
C ASP A 717 11.78 13.48 21.97
N HIS A 718 12.26 14.70 21.73
CA HIS A 718 13.39 15.00 20.84
C HIS A 718 14.56 15.67 21.59
N PRO A 719 15.29 14.95 22.45
CA PRO A 719 16.32 15.55 23.32
C PRO A 719 17.31 16.47 22.59
N HIS A 720 17.74 16.09 21.38
CA HIS A 720 18.71 16.84 20.59
C HIS A 720 18.19 18.21 20.12
N ARG A 721 16.89 18.33 19.83
CA ARG A 721 16.28 19.60 19.40
C ARG A 721 16.19 20.60 20.56
N PHE A 722 16.14 20.11 21.80
CA PHE A 722 16.17 20.93 23.01
C PHE A 722 17.59 21.20 23.55
N ALA A 723 18.61 20.55 23.00
CA ALA A 723 20.01 20.76 23.39
C ALA A 723 20.60 22.07 22.82
N SER A 724 20.08 22.58 21.71
CA SER A 724 20.39 23.93 21.22
C SER A 724 19.53 24.96 21.96
N ALA A 725 20.17 26.01 22.49
CA ALA A 725 19.52 27.15 23.14
C ALA A 725 18.80 28.06 22.11
N ASP A 726 17.83 27.51 21.38
CA ASP A 726 16.99 28.28 20.47
C ASP A 726 16.02 29.17 21.29
N PRO A 727 16.05 30.50 21.11
CA PRO A 727 15.16 31.43 21.81
C PRO A 727 13.67 31.35 21.37
N LYS A 728 13.31 30.56 20.34
CA LYS A 728 11.92 30.37 19.88
C LYS A 728 11.27 29.08 20.41
N ARG A 729 11.49 28.72 21.67
CA ARG A 729 10.85 27.53 22.26
C ARG A 729 9.38 27.82 22.54
N SER A 730 8.49 27.12 21.85
CA SER A 730 7.06 27.18 22.12
C SER A 730 6.72 26.55 23.46
N SER A 731 5.81 27.20 24.18
CA SER A 731 5.20 26.66 25.39
C SER A 731 4.22 25.52 25.09
N LEU A 732 3.87 25.28 23.82
CA LEU A 732 2.88 24.27 23.40
C LEU A 732 3.48 22.87 23.24
N GLU A 733 4.80 22.73 23.07
CA GLU A 733 5.46 21.42 22.86
C GLU A 733 6.62 21.17 23.85
N PRO A 734 6.38 21.22 25.18
CA PRO A 734 7.41 20.92 26.15
C PRO A 734 7.84 19.44 26.10
N ARG A 735 8.90 19.11 26.84
CA ARG A 735 9.37 17.72 26.99
C ARG A 735 8.59 17.02 28.11
N HIS A 736 7.38 16.56 27.82
CA HIS A 736 6.54 15.86 28.80
C HIS A 736 7.21 14.61 29.40
N ALA A 737 8.06 13.93 28.64
CA ALA A 737 8.75 12.71 29.08
C ALA A 737 9.74 12.92 30.25
N ILE A 738 10.15 14.16 30.55
CA ILE A 738 11.05 14.50 31.68
C ILE A 738 10.35 15.36 32.75
N ASP A 739 9.08 15.69 32.58
CA ASP A 739 8.28 16.48 33.52
C ASP A 739 7.68 15.55 34.59
N SER A 740 8.53 15.12 35.53
CA SER A 740 8.15 14.19 36.61
C SER A 740 7.16 14.77 37.62
N ASP A 741 7.00 16.10 37.66
CA ASP A 741 6.09 16.77 38.58
C ASP A 741 4.63 16.61 38.14
N ARG A 742 4.39 16.47 36.83
CA ARG A 742 3.05 16.33 36.24
C ARG A 742 2.77 14.94 35.67
N TRP A 743 3.78 14.26 35.12
CA TRP A 743 3.60 13.03 34.37
C TRP A 743 4.48 11.89 34.90
N THR A 744 3.89 10.70 34.99
CA THR A 744 4.64 9.46 35.21
C THR A 744 4.89 8.76 33.88
N ARG A 745 6.15 8.44 33.57
CA ARG A 745 6.51 7.75 32.33
C ARG A 745 6.11 6.26 32.40
N VAL A 746 5.06 5.90 31.68
CA VAL A 746 4.54 4.51 31.60
C VAL A 746 5.41 3.63 30.70
N HIS A 747 5.61 4.03 29.44
CA HIS A 747 6.37 3.25 28.46
C HIS A 747 7.04 4.16 27.43
N CYS A 748 8.22 3.78 26.94
CA CYS A 748 8.96 4.57 25.95
C CYS A 748 9.69 3.64 24.98
N ILE A 749 9.57 3.92 23.68
CA ILE A 749 10.15 3.12 22.59
C ILE A 749 11.02 4.02 21.72
N PRO A 750 12.23 3.57 21.31
CA PRO A 750 13.07 4.33 20.39
C PRO A 750 12.36 4.66 19.08
N PHE A 751 12.56 5.88 18.60
CA PHE A 751 12.04 6.37 17.33
C PHE A 751 13.10 7.22 16.63
N LEU A 752 13.23 7.09 15.31
CA LEU A 752 14.29 7.77 14.58
C LEU A 752 14.00 9.28 14.43
N ASP A 753 14.91 10.11 14.93
CA ASP A 753 14.89 11.56 14.68
C ASP A 753 15.63 11.88 13.37
N SER A 754 14.86 12.15 12.31
CA SER A 754 15.40 12.49 10.99
C SER A 754 16.16 13.82 10.96
N ALA A 755 15.87 14.73 11.89
CA ALA A 755 16.52 16.03 12.01
C ALA A 755 17.82 15.96 12.83
N ALA A 756 18.08 14.86 13.53
CA ALA A 756 19.29 14.70 14.31
C ALA A 756 20.53 14.71 13.39
N PRO A 757 21.51 15.60 13.64
CA PRO A 757 22.78 15.54 12.95
C PRO A 757 23.58 14.36 13.51
N SER A 758 23.62 13.24 12.79
CA SER A 758 24.60 12.18 13.10
C SER A 758 25.87 12.42 12.27
N PRO A 759 26.99 12.84 12.87
CA PRO A 759 28.29 12.48 12.33
C PRO A 759 28.74 11.17 12.99
N PRO A 760 29.20 10.16 12.23
CA PRO A 760 30.10 9.18 12.81
C PRO A 760 31.35 9.95 13.29
N LYS A 761 31.61 9.95 14.60
CA LYS A 761 32.86 10.47 15.19
C LYS A 761 34.02 9.58 14.78
N ILE A 762 34.55 9.80 13.58
CA ILE A 762 35.88 9.33 13.19
C ILE A 762 36.79 10.54 13.28
N ASN A 763 37.59 10.60 14.35
CA ASN A 763 38.60 11.63 14.53
C ASN A 763 39.75 11.34 13.53
N GLY A 764 40.03 12.30 12.65
CA GLY A 764 41.19 12.31 11.74
C GLY A 764 40.89 12.01 10.26
N GLY A 765 41.36 12.89 9.36
CA GLY A 765 41.53 12.59 7.92
C GLY A 765 41.00 13.65 6.95
N GLY A 766 41.75 13.95 5.89
CA GLY A 766 41.51 15.00 4.88
C GLY A 766 40.24 14.89 4.03
N SER A 767 40.15 15.65 2.93
CA SER A 767 38.91 15.86 2.12
C SER A 767 38.19 14.58 1.66
N LEU A 768 38.94 13.51 1.31
CA LEU A 768 38.38 12.18 0.99
C LEU A 768 37.57 11.57 2.15
N SER A 769 37.93 11.86 3.41
CA SER A 769 37.19 11.40 4.59
C SER A 769 35.82 12.09 4.74
N LYS A 770 35.62 13.30 4.18
CA LYS A 770 34.34 14.02 4.26
C LYS A 770 33.30 13.42 3.32
N ILE A 771 33.70 13.04 2.10
CA ILE A 771 32.80 12.40 1.13
C ILE A 771 32.39 11.01 1.64
N VAL A 772 33.35 10.20 2.09
CA VAL A 772 33.07 8.89 2.69
C VAL A 772 32.14 9.02 3.91
N ARG A 773 32.36 10.00 4.79
CA ARG A 773 31.46 10.28 5.93
C ARG A 773 30.03 10.63 5.47
N LYS A 774 29.88 11.48 4.45
CA LYS A 774 28.56 11.82 3.90
C LYS A 774 27.87 10.59 3.29
N VAL A 775 28.60 9.78 2.54
CA VAL A 775 28.07 8.53 1.94
C VAL A 775 27.64 7.56 3.04
N LEU A 776 28.47 7.33 4.07
CA LEU A 776 28.11 6.45 5.19
C LEU A 776 26.91 6.97 5.97
N ALA A 777 26.83 8.28 6.24
CA ALA A 777 25.66 8.87 6.91
C ALA A 777 24.39 8.78 6.05
N VAL A 778 24.50 8.93 4.72
CA VAL A 778 23.38 8.69 3.80
C VAL A 778 22.98 7.22 3.82
N LEU A 779 23.94 6.29 3.78
CA LEU A 779 23.65 4.84 3.84
C LEU A 779 22.97 4.46 5.16
N ASP A 780 23.42 4.99 6.29
CA ASP A 780 22.81 4.77 7.61
C ASP A 780 21.37 5.31 7.72
N ARG A 781 21.11 6.47 7.11
CA ARG A 781 19.76 7.09 7.06
C ARG A 781 18.82 6.45 6.04
N THR A 782 19.36 5.73 5.07
CA THR A 782 18.58 5.18 3.95
C THR A 782 18.39 3.68 4.04
N LEU A 783 19.39 2.95 4.52
CA LEU A 783 19.42 1.52 4.58
C LEU A 783 19.70 1.09 6.02
N TYR A 784 19.16 -0.06 6.40
CA TYR A 784 19.58 -0.66 7.65
C TYR A 784 21.05 -1.08 7.55
N VAL A 785 21.91 -0.49 8.37
CA VAL A 785 23.27 -0.95 8.60
C VAL A 785 23.29 -1.63 9.97
N PRO A 786 23.48 -2.96 10.06
CA PRO A 786 23.62 -3.61 11.36
C PRO A 786 24.87 -3.07 12.06
N GLY A 787 24.66 -2.17 13.02
CA GLY A 787 25.72 -1.65 13.87
C GLY A 787 26.14 -2.72 14.89
N PRO A 788 27.41 -2.72 15.33
CA PRO A 788 27.75 -3.43 16.56
C PRO A 788 26.90 -2.82 17.68
N ASN A 789 26.23 -3.65 18.48
CA ASN A 789 25.41 -3.27 19.63
C ASN A 789 25.96 -2.02 20.34
N ILE A 790 25.51 -0.83 19.93
CA ILE A 790 25.56 0.33 20.80
C ILE A 790 24.28 0.16 21.60
N THR A 791 24.38 -0.64 22.65
CA THR A 791 23.65 -0.36 23.86
C THR A 791 23.93 1.11 24.16
N GLN A 792 23.05 2.01 23.72
CA GLN A 792 22.81 3.21 24.49
C GLN A 792 22.27 2.69 25.82
N THR A 793 23.20 2.43 26.73
CA THR A 793 22.94 2.38 28.16
C THR A 793 22.29 3.72 28.48
N PHE A 794 20.96 3.76 28.41
CA PHE A 794 20.20 4.67 29.24
C PHE A 794 20.44 4.19 30.65
N GLU A 795 21.48 4.72 31.29
CA GLU A 795 21.58 4.70 32.75
C GLU A 795 20.42 5.56 33.27
N PRO A 796 19.46 5.00 34.02
CA PRO A 796 18.70 5.80 34.95
C PRO A 796 19.66 6.13 36.10
N ASN A 797 19.73 7.39 36.49
CA ASN A 797 20.52 7.92 37.62
C ASN A 797 21.94 8.42 37.28
N ALA A 798 22.02 9.64 36.75
CA ALA A 798 23.14 10.52 37.04
C ALA A 798 22.59 11.83 37.63
N PHE A 799 22.14 11.76 38.88
CA PHE A 799 21.95 12.94 39.71
C PHE A 799 23.33 13.58 39.94
N THR A 800 23.46 14.84 39.52
CA THR A 800 24.58 15.70 39.88
C THR A 800 24.38 16.14 41.34
N LEU A 801 25.05 15.48 42.28
CA LEU A 801 25.25 16.05 43.63
C LEU A 801 26.35 17.12 43.53
N LEU A 802 25.93 18.36 43.68
CA LEU A 802 26.79 19.53 43.87
C LEU A 802 27.52 19.44 45.22
N SER A 803 28.82 19.77 45.16
CA SER A 803 29.69 20.36 46.19
C SER A 803 29.61 19.85 47.64
N LEU A 804 30.71 19.23 48.07
CA LEU A 804 31.32 19.50 49.38
C LEU A 804 32.76 19.99 49.15
N SER A 805 32.88 21.31 48.98
CA SER A 805 33.97 22.18 49.44
C SER A 805 33.57 23.62 49.18
#